data_AF-A0AAU4TND8-F1
#
_entry.id   AF-A0AAU4TND8-F1
#
_cell.length_a   1.000
_cell.length_b   1.000
_cell.length_c   1.000
_cell.angle_alpha   90.00
_cell.angle_beta   90.00
_cell.angle_gamma   90.00
#
_symmetry.space_group_name_H-M   'P 1'
#
loop_
_entity.id
_entity.type
_entity.pdbx_description
1 polymer ?
#
loop_
_entity_poly.entity_id
_entity_poly.type
_entity_poly.pdbx_seq_one_letter_code
_entity_poly.pdbx_strand_id
1 'polypeptide(L)'
;MKKGHYGVPLERSDYLKLDPDENSCTPEEFQDWLEGFGKGKRLAVDLFSGAGGLSAGVERAGWTTAAAVDFDERARETHEANFPGLSLKMDLGDPAERDRLEEILKPAKIDLVAGGPPCQPFSRAGRNKIRDLVKHHGRDAEDRRKELWSAYLDMVKRINPRAVLMENVPDMGLHDDFFVIRTIEEELEELGYATQVRLVDAWHYGVPQHRKRLILLARKDVDDFTWRKPDPERTTLRDAIGDLPELEVVPTERVGERKLTYQKPRNLSPFATKMREQATRGLIWDHMTRRVRKDDYRIFEVMESDTKYSDLHEKLAEDEKGYQRYSADKYTDKYKKLAWGELSRTITAHIAKDGYWYIHPEQLRTLTVREAARVQTFPDRFRFAGTRSDAFRQIGNAVPPLLGEAAAEALKPVGDGSIEPAGLQPHWREVRGGLTDWAKQRLLGGDWHQLPGEQPVPLHAAVVAIVSGAKIKPAVMAELMAPVRRSKTLTAALFKKLVDAAPTVPARSRVDRLAPLVEKPYDWQWNKRLDVPAKLAMKPAEAALYRLLIGEDLMLVVQGTLRVAARVNGVETDHANRLSEGRVNLVKLVGAGEDAPLRMGAIRLIGMDLCREDQPVCSECPLVTHCASREKLSDDLLTLAVTQE
;
A
#
# COMPACT_ATOMS: atom_id res chain seq x y z
N MET A 1 -36.48 -13.97 -16.77
CA MET A 1 -35.55 -14.55 -15.77
C MET A 1 -36.08 -14.27 -14.38
N LYS A 2 -36.62 -15.27 -13.67
CA LYS A 2 -36.97 -15.13 -12.25
C LYS A 2 -35.65 -14.93 -11.47
N LYS A 3 -35.55 -13.88 -10.64
CA LYS A 3 -34.43 -13.68 -9.71
C LYS A 3 -34.34 -14.92 -8.82
N GLY A 4 -33.40 -15.82 -9.11
CA GLY A 4 -33.25 -17.05 -8.36
C GLY A 4 -32.76 -16.79 -6.94
N HIS A 5 -33.33 -17.54 -5.99
CA HIS A 5 -32.93 -17.65 -4.59
C HIS A 5 -31.54 -18.32 -4.44
N TYR A 6 -30.50 -17.78 -5.08
CA TYR A 6 -29.14 -18.33 -5.06
C TYR A 6 -28.22 -17.72 -3.97
N GLY A 7 -28.77 -16.86 -3.11
CA GLY A 7 -28.05 -16.36 -1.94
C GLY A 7 -27.91 -17.46 -0.89
N VAL A 8 -26.69 -17.65 -0.37
CA VAL A 8 -26.49 -18.40 0.88
C VAL A 8 -27.29 -17.67 1.97
N PRO A 9 -28.25 -18.33 2.65
CA PRO A 9 -28.99 -17.72 3.76
C PRO A 9 -28.00 -17.18 4.80
N LEU A 10 -28.14 -15.91 5.19
CA LEU A 10 -27.31 -15.31 6.23
C LEU A 10 -27.68 -15.92 7.58
N GLU A 11 -27.01 -17.01 7.95
CA GLU A 11 -27.09 -17.57 9.28
C GLU A 11 -26.33 -16.67 10.25
N ARG A 12 -27.07 -15.92 11.08
CA ARG A 12 -26.51 -15.10 12.16
C ARG A 12 -26.37 -15.98 13.40
N SER A 13 -25.14 -16.09 13.92
CA SER A 13 -24.94 -16.65 15.25
C SER A 13 -25.46 -15.68 16.31
N ASP A 14 -25.56 -16.15 17.54
CA ASP A 14 -25.85 -15.30 18.68
C ASP A 14 -24.79 -14.18 18.81
N TYR A 15 -25.29 -13.02 19.22
CA TYR A 15 -24.46 -11.84 19.49
C TYR A 15 -23.63 -12.10 20.75
N LEU A 16 -22.30 -11.96 20.65
CA LEU A 16 -21.42 -12.00 21.81
C LEU A 16 -21.11 -10.57 22.25
N LYS A 17 -21.59 -10.19 23.43
CA LYS A 17 -21.11 -9.01 24.14
C LYS A 17 -19.92 -9.44 24.99
N LEU A 18 -18.87 -8.64 25.00
CA LEU A 18 -17.69 -8.84 25.83
C LEU A 18 -17.68 -7.79 26.95
N ASP A 19 -17.15 -8.17 28.09
CA ASP A 19 -16.85 -7.22 29.15
C ASP A 19 -15.58 -6.43 28.78
N PRO A 20 -15.49 -5.15 29.15
CA PRO A 20 -14.29 -4.34 28.96
C PRO A 20 -13.05 -4.96 29.63
N ASP A 21 -11.86 -4.65 29.10
CA ASP A 21 -10.60 -4.91 29.79
C ASP A 21 -10.60 -4.23 31.16
N GLU A 22 -9.98 -4.87 32.16
CA GLU A 22 -9.94 -4.36 33.54
C GLU A 22 -9.25 -3.00 33.66
N ASN A 23 -8.40 -2.64 32.69
CA ASN A 23 -7.70 -1.37 32.61
C ASN A 23 -8.23 -0.50 31.46
N SER A 24 -9.44 -0.75 30.95
CA SER A 24 -10.14 0.21 30.09
C SER A 24 -10.62 1.42 30.90
N CYS A 25 -10.87 2.55 30.24
CA CYS A 25 -11.37 3.76 30.90
C CYS A 25 -12.33 4.55 30.01
N THR A 26 -13.11 5.46 30.59
CA THR A 26 -13.89 6.46 29.85
C THR A 26 -13.10 7.76 29.65
N PRO A 27 -13.51 8.67 28.74
CA PRO A 27 -12.87 9.96 28.57
C PRO A 27 -12.73 10.77 29.87
N GLU A 28 -13.70 10.65 30.78
CA GLU A 28 -13.70 11.33 32.07
C GLU A 28 -12.66 10.74 33.04
N GLU A 29 -12.38 9.45 32.92
CA GLU A 29 -11.42 8.71 33.75
C GLU A 29 -10.01 8.70 33.15
N PHE A 30 -9.82 9.27 31.95
CA PHE A 30 -8.56 9.14 31.21
C PHE A 30 -7.37 9.76 31.95
N GLN A 31 -7.58 10.88 32.64
CA GLN A 31 -6.53 11.51 33.46
C GLN A 31 -6.07 10.57 34.58
N ASP A 32 -7.00 9.98 35.32
CA ASP A 32 -6.70 9.03 36.39
C ASP A 32 -6.02 7.77 35.83
N TRP A 33 -6.44 7.32 34.65
CA TRP A 33 -5.79 6.21 33.94
C TRP A 33 -4.33 6.53 33.59
N LEU A 34 -4.03 7.74 33.11
CA LEU A 34 -2.67 8.20 32.81
C LEU A 34 -1.79 8.26 34.07
N GLU A 35 -2.36 8.65 35.21
CA GLU A 35 -1.67 8.72 36.49
C GLU A 35 -1.51 7.35 37.18
N GLY A 36 -2.39 6.40 36.85
CA GLY A 36 -2.38 5.02 37.31
C GLY A 36 -1.70 4.07 36.31
N PHE A 37 -2.52 3.37 35.52
CA PHE A 37 -2.04 2.31 34.62
C PHE A 37 -1.10 2.83 33.52
N GLY A 38 -1.36 4.01 32.96
CA GLY A 38 -0.56 4.62 31.90
C GLY A 38 0.77 5.21 32.35
N LYS A 39 0.98 5.37 33.67
CA LYS A 39 2.13 6.08 34.22
C LYS A 39 3.45 5.40 33.85
N GLY A 40 4.36 6.16 33.26
CA GLY A 40 5.68 5.68 32.84
C GLY A 40 5.65 4.73 31.63
N LYS A 41 4.49 4.47 31.03
CA LYS A 41 4.37 3.65 29.82
C LYS A 41 4.58 4.49 28.57
N ARG A 42 5.01 3.84 27.50
CA ARG A 42 5.16 4.48 26.19
C ARG A 42 3.82 4.40 25.46
N LEU A 43 3.13 5.53 25.35
CA LEU A 43 1.74 5.58 24.92
C LEU A 43 1.62 5.64 23.39
N ALA A 44 0.66 4.90 22.84
CA ALA A 44 0.30 4.92 21.43
C ALA A 44 -1.20 5.22 21.24
N VAL A 45 -1.55 5.78 20.08
CA VAL A 45 -2.93 5.94 19.62
C VAL A 45 -3.12 5.15 18.32
N ASP A 46 -4.16 4.31 18.22
CA ASP A 46 -4.51 3.59 16.99
C ASP A 46 -5.77 4.21 16.33
N LEU A 47 -5.57 4.89 15.20
CA LEU A 47 -6.64 5.52 14.42
C LEU A 47 -7.16 4.55 13.35
N PHE A 48 -8.49 4.44 13.22
CA PHE A 48 -9.13 3.43 12.37
C PHE A 48 -8.77 2.00 12.82
N SER A 49 -8.81 1.78 14.13
CA SER A 49 -8.22 0.61 14.79
C SER A 49 -8.83 -0.73 14.37
N GLY A 50 -10.08 -0.72 13.88
CA GLY A 50 -10.88 -1.91 13.72
C GLY A 50 -10.90 -2.72 15.02
N ALA A 51 -10.74 -4.03 14.90
CA ALA A 51 -10.65 -4.92 16.06
C ALA A 51 -9.32 -4.81 16.83
N GLY A 52 -8.39 -3.92 16.45
CA GLY A 52 -7.11 -3.75 17.15
C GLY A 52 -6.04 -4.77 16.75
N GLY A 53 -6.04 -5.25 15.51
CA GLY A 53 -4.93 -6.08 15.01
C GLY A 53 -3.61 -5.33 14.97
N LEU A 54 -3.66 -4.04 14.64
CA LEU A 54 -2.49 -3.15 14.68
C LEU A 54 -2.13 -2.79 16.14
N SER A 55 -3.11 -2.42 16.98
CA SER A 55 -2.92 -2.29 18.44
C SER A 55 -2.18 -3.48 19.06
N ALA A 56 -2.59 -4.72 18.74
CA ALA A 56 -1.93 -5.94 19.24
C ALA A 56 -0.47 -6.03 18.79
N GLY A 57 -0.14 -5.61 17.56
CA GLY A 57 1.24 -5.55 17.10
C GLY A 57 2.06 -4.48 17.83
N VAL A 58 1.47 -3.30 18.01
CA VAL A 58 2.09 -2.16 18.70
C VAL A 58 2.38 -2.47 20.17
N GLU A 59 1.44 -3.12 20.89
CA GLU A 59 1.67 -3.52 22.29
C GLU A 59 2.74 -4.60 22.43
N ARG A 60 2.79 -5.56 21.49
CA ARG A 60 3.87 -6.55 21.46
C ARG A 60 5.24 -5.93 21.22
N ALA A 61 5.29 -4.83 20.47
CA ALA A 61 6.50 -4.05 20.28
C ALA A 61 6.86 -3.19 21.52
N GLY A 62 6.02 -3.16 22.56
CA GLY A 62 6.33 -2.55 23.86
C GLY A 62 5.71 -1.18 24.11
N TRP A 63 4.75 -0.76 23.28
CA TRP A 63 3.89 0.39 23.59
C TRP A 63 2.66 -0.05 24.40
N THR A 64 1.90 0.92 24.86
CA THR A 64 0.58 0.72 25.47
C THR A 64 -0.43 1.57 24.73
N THR A 65 -1.53 0.97 24.28
CA THR A 65 -2.58 1.68 23.57
C THR A 65 -3.32 2.58 24.55
N ALA A 66 -3.08 3.89 24.50
CA ALA A 66 -3.76 4.85 25.37
C ALA A 66 -5.16 5.18 24.83
N ALA A 67 -5.31 5.22 23.51
CA ALA A 67 -6.59 5.38 22.86
C ALA A 67 -6.64 4.66 21.52
N ALA A 68 -7.81 4.17 21.17
CA ALA A 68 -8.12 3.66 19.83
C ALA A 68 -9.46 4.21 19.36
N VAL A 69 -9.56 4.47 18.06
CA VAL A 69 -10.70 5.14 17.45
C VAL A 69 -11.19 4.38 16.23
N ASP A 70 -12.47 4.03 16.24
CA ASP A 70 -13.15 3.45 15.08
C ASP A 70 -14.62 3.88 15.05
N PHE A 71 -15.23 4.00 13.87
CA PHE A 71 -16.64 4.37 13.76
C PHE A 71 -17.58 3.15 13.95
N ASP A 72 -17.06 1.92 13.80
CA ASP A 72 -17.82 0.68 13.95
C ASP A 72 -17.90 0.26 15.42
N GLU A 73 -19.13 0.18 15.92
CA GLU A 73 -19.41 -0.20 17.33
C GLU A 73 -18.85 -1.58 17.70
N ARG A 74 -18.86 -2.54 16.77
CA ARG A 74 -18.44 -3.92 17.06
C ARG A 74 -16.92 -4.03 17.13
N ALA A 75 -16.23 -3.28 16.28
CA ALA A 75 -14.80 -3.05 16.39
C ALA A 75 -14.44 -2.37 17.72
N ARG A 76 -15.16 -1.31 18.11
CA ARG A 76 -14.94 -0.61 19.38
C ARG A 76 -15.17 -1.49 20.61
N GLU A 77 -16.27 -2.25 20.67
CA GLU A 77 -16.52 -3.25 21.72
C GLU A 77 -15.44 -4.33 21.77
N THR A 78 -14.94 -4.76 20.60
CA THR A 78 -13.86 -5.73 20.54
C THR A 78 -12.55 -5.14 21.05
N HIS A 79 -12.23 -3.90 20.65
CA HIS A 79 -11.02 -3.24 21.10
C HIS A 79 -11.05 -3.06 22.63
N GLU A 80 -12.15 -2.53 23.18
CA GLU A 80 -12.32 -2.31 24.61
C GLU A 80 -12.15 -3.59 25.44
N ALA A 81 -12.61 -4.73 24.92
CA ALA A 81 -12.50 -6.01 25.62
C ALA A 81 -11.09 -6.65 25.61
N ASN A 82 -10.17 -6.15 24.78
CA ASN A 82 -8.84 -6.75 24.60
C ASN A 82 -7.68 -5.81 24.95
N PHE A 83 -7.95 -4.52 25.13
CA PHE A 83 -6.93 -3.48 25.32
C PHE A 83 -7.29 -2.55 26.45
N PRO A 84 -6.27 -2.03 27.17
CA PRO A 84 -6.46 -1.00 28.16
C PRO A 84 -6.75 0.36 27.49
N GLY A 85 -7.01 1.39 28.30
CA GLY A 85 -7.17 2.76 27.83
C GLY A 85 -8.52 3.03 27.17
N LEU A 86 -8.57 4.05 26.32
CA LEU A 86 -9.79 4.51 25.67
C LEU A 86 -10.10 3.71 24.41
N SER A 87 -11.35 3.28 24.26
CA SER A 87 -11.87 2.71 23.01
C SER A 87 -13.07 3.53 22.54
N LEU A 88 -12.83 4.45 21.61
CA LEU A 88 -13.75 5.52 21.24
C LEU A 88 -14.46 5.24 19.93
N LYS A 89 -15.78 5.42 19.94
CA LYS A 89 -16.58 5.39 18.72
C LYS A 89 -16.68 6.79 18.12
N MET A 90 -15.88 7.07 17.10
CA MET A 90 -15.85 8.38 16.44
C MET A 90 -15.69 8.23 14.93
N ASP A 91 -16.27 9.15 14.16
CA ASP A 91 -16.03 9.26 12.72
C ASP A 91 -14.98 10.33 12.46
N LEU A 92 -13.72 9.92 12.26
CA LEU A 92 -12.62 10.84 11.98
C LEU A 92 -12.79 11.61 10.65
N GLY A 93 -13.74 11.21 9.78
CA GLY A 93 -14.14 12.02 8.64
C GLY A 93 -14.80 13.35 9.03
N ASP A 94 -15.36 13.44 10.24
CA ASP A 94 -15.93 14.65 10.81
C ASP A 94 -14.83 15.49 11.51
N PRO A 95 -14.58 16.75 11.07
CA PRO A 95 -13.68 17.66 11.77
C PRO A 95 -14.00 17.86 13.26
N ALA A 96 -15.29 17.89 13.64
CA ALA A 96 -15.69 18.14 15.02
C ALA A 96 -15.30 16.96 15.95
N GLU A 97 -15.37 15.73 15.44
CA GLU A 97 -14.91 14.54 16.17
C GLU A 97 -13.38 14.53 16.32
N ARG A 98 -12.64 15.05 15.33
CA ARG A 98 -11.18 15.24 15.43
C ARG A 98 -10.79 16.28 16.47
N ASP A 99 -11.49 17.42 16.50
CA ASP A 99 -11.29 18.45 17.52
C ASP A 99 -11.56 17.90 18.93
N ARG A 100 -12.63 17.10 19.09
CA ARG A 100 -12.95 16.42 20.35
C ARG A 100 -11.87 15.42 20.77
N LEU A 101 -11.37 14.62 19.83
CA LEU A 101 -10.32 13.64 20.10
C LEU A 101 -9.02 14.33 20.54
N GLU A 102 -8.63 15.43 19.89
CA GLU A 102 -7.46 16.23 20.29
C GLU A 102 -7.57 16.70 21.74
N GLU A 103 -8.72 17.25 22.15
CA GLU A 103 -8.91 17.71 23.52
C GLU A 103 -8.90 16.56 24.54
N ILE A 104 -9.43 15.38 24.21
CA ILE A 104 -9.34 14.19 25.07
C ILE A 104 -7.88 13.72 25.24
N LEU A 105 -7.08 13.79 24.17
CA LEU A 105 -5.70 13.28 24.17
C LEU A 105 -4.68 14.29 24.72
N LYS A 106 -5.04 15.58 24.80
CA LYS A 106 -4.21 16.68 25.29
C LYS A 106 -3.41 16.42 26.58
N PRO A 107 -3.95 15.76 27.64
CA PRO A 107 -3.16 15.45 28.83
C PRO A 107 -2.11 14.35 28.63
N ALA A 108 -2.21 13.54 27.57
CA ALA A 108 -1.33 12.41 27.32
C ALA A 108 -0.14 12.78 26.44
N LYS A 109 1.07 12.38 26.84
CA LYS A 109 2.25 12.41 25.96
C LYS A 109 2.22 11.19 25.04
N ILE A 110 1.65 11.34 23.86
CA ILE A 110 1.58 10.27 22.85
C ILE A 110 2.93 10.13 22.13
N ASP A 111 3.53 8.95 22.19
CA ASP A 111 4.80 8.63 21.52
C ASP A 111 4.61 8.16 20.08
N LEU A 112 3.53 7.43 19.81
CA LEU A 112 3.23 6.80 18.53
C LEU A 112 1.77 7.06 18.10
N VAL A 113 1.57 7.50 16.87
CA VAL A 113 0.26 7.41 16.19
C VAL A 113 0.33 6.30 15.15
N ALA A 114 -0.46 5.25 15.35
CA ALA A 114 -0.65 4.14 14.44
C ALA A 114 -2.01 4.28 13.71
N GLY A 115 -2.16 3.68 12.53
CA GLY A 115 -3.49 3.55 11.93
C GLY A 115 -3.53 3.01 10.51
N GLY A 116 -4.72 2.58 10.10
CA GLY A 116 -5.00 2.03 8.77
C GLY A 116 -6.17 2.73 8.08
N PRO A 117 -6.02 3.98 7.61
CA PRO A 117 -7.14 4.75 7.07
C PRO A 117 -7.77 4.03 5.85
N PRO A 118 -9.12 3.86 5.80
CA PRO A 118 -9.77 3.12 4.73
C PRO A 118 -9.56 3.78 3.36
N CYS A 119 -9.03 3.00 2.42
CA CYS A 119 -8.78 3.44 1.04
C CYS A 119 -9.87 2.92 0.07
N GLN A 120 -11.12 2.82 0.52
CA GLN A 120 -12.21 2.17 -0.23
C GLN A 120 -12.44 2.70 -1.65
N PRO A 121 -12.21 3.97 -2.00
CA PRO A 121 -12.35 4.43 -3.38
C PRO A 121 -11.37 3.77 -4.38
N PHE A 122 -10.18 3.37 -3.91
CA PHE A 122 -9.05 3.01 -4.76
C PHE A 122 -8.84 1.48 -4.89
N SER A 123 -9.53 0.68 -4.07
CA SER A 123 -9.52 -0.79 -4.18
C SER A 123 -10.14 -1.27 -5.51
N ARG A 124 -9.70 -2.43 -6.03
CA ARG A 124 -10.32 -3.05 -7.25
C ARG A 124 -11.84 -3.20 -7.13
N ALA A 125 -12.35 -3.48 -5.93
CA ALA A 125 -13.78 -3.65 -5.66
C ALA A 125 -14.54 -2.31 -5.53
N GLY A 126 -13.92 -1.31 -4.89
CA GLY A 126 -14.50 0.03 -4.73
C GLY A 126 -14.60 0.81 -6.04
N ARG A 127 -13.65 0.60 -6.97
CA ARG A 127 -13.65 1.23 -8.30
C ARG A 127 -14.82 0.84 -9.18
N ASN A 128 -15.30 -0.40 -9.13
CA ASN A 128 -16.50 -0.80 -9.88
C ASN A 128 -17.73 -0.05 -9.35
N LYS A 129 -17.85 0.07 -8.02
CA LYS A 129 -18.90 0.86 -7.38
C LYS A 129 -18.80 2.36 -7.70
N ILE A 130 -17.60 2.93 -7.71
CA ILE A 130 -17.40 4.36 -8.02
C ILE A 130 -17.64 4.66 -9.50
N ARG A 131 -17.21 3.80 -10.44
CA ARG A 131 -17.57 3.97 -11.87
C ARG A 131 -19.08 3.94 -12.08
N ASP A 132 -19.80 3.10 -11.36
CA ASP A 132 -21.27 3.06 -11.41
C ASP A 132 -21.90 4.29 -10.74
N LEU A 133 -21.39 4.72 -9.59
CA LEU A 133 -21.89 5.89 -8.86
C LEU A 133 -21.58 7.22 -9.56
N VAL A 134 -20.42 7.39 -10.19
CA VAL A 134 -20.06 8.59 -10.96
C VAL A 134 -20.87 8.68 -12.25
N LYS A 135 -21.19 7.54 -12.88
CA LYS A 135 -22.03 7.51 -14.09
C LYS A 135 -23.53 7.76 -13.82
N HIS A 136 -24.02 7.47 -12.61
CA HIS A 136 -25.45 7.46 -12.33
C HIS A 136 -25.92 8.36 -11.18
N HIS A 137 -25.03 8.89 -10.32
CA HIS A 137 -25.43 9.54 -9.06
C HIS A 137 -24.70 10.86 -8.73
N GLY A 138 -24.05 11.51 -9.71
CA GLY A 138 -23.65 12.94 -9.60
C GLY A 138 -22.82 13.28 -8.36
N ARG A 139 -21.74 12.53 -8.11
CA ARG A 139 -20.80 12.84 -7.02
C ARG A 139 -19.71 13.79 -7.53
N ASP A 140 -19.52 14.93 -6.86
CA ASP A 140 -18.46 15.90 -7.20
C ASP A 140 -17.06 15.28 -7.12
N ALA A 141 -16.22 15.61 -8.10
CA ALA A 141 -14.86 15.11 -8.25
C ALA A 141 -13.84 15.78 -7.31
N GLU A 142 -14.24 16.82 -6.57
CA GLU A 142 -13.33 17.72 -5.83
C GLU A 142 -13.40 17.62 -4.31
N ASP A 143 -14.09 16.64 -3.71
CA ASP A 143 -14.13 16.56 -2.25
C ASP A 143 -12.90 15.84 -1.66
N ARG A 144 -11.70 16.40 -1.91
CA ARG A 144 -10.42 15.97 -1.33
C ARG A 144 -10.44 15.97 0.21
N ARG A 145 -11.38 16.71 0.83
CA ARG A 145 -11.60 16.78 2.28
C ARG A 145 -12.36 15.57 2.86
N LYS A 146 -12.90 14.69 2.03
CA LYS A 146 -13.59 13.44 2.44
C LYS A 146 -12.72 12.19 2.36
N GLU A 147 -11.43 12.34 2.07
CA GLU A 147 -10.50 11.20 2.00
C GLU A 147 -9.89 10.94 3.39
N LEU A 148 -10.14 9.75 3.96
CA LEU A 148 -9.79 9.43 5.35
C LEU A 148 -8.28 9.41 5.64
N TRP A 149 -7.42 9.33 4.61
CA TRP A 149 -5.97 9.51 4.79
C TRP A 149 -5.62 10.96 5.17
N SER A 150 -6.40 11.95 4.72
CA SER A 150 -6.19 13.36 5.10
C SER A 150 -6.59 13.58 6.57
N ALA A 151 -7.66 12.92 7.03
CA ALA A 151 -8.05 12.92 8.43
C ALA A 151 -6.99 12.26 9.34
N TYR A 152 -6.38 11.15 8.89
CA TYR A 152 -5.25 10.54 9.58
C TYR A 152 -4.08 11.53 9.74
N LEU A 153 -3.67 12.17 8.64
CA LEU A 153 -2.55 13.10 8.65
C LEU A 153 -2.84 14.38 9.47
N ASP A 154 -4.07 14.87 9.45
CA ASP A 154 -4.52 15.96 10.32
C ASP A 154 -4.40 15.62 11.80
N MET A 155 -4.81 14.40 12.21
CA MET A 155 -4.60 13.95 13.58
C MET A 155 -3.13 13.79 13.94
N VAL A 156 -2.29 13.32 13.01
CA VAL A 156 -0.83 13.28 13.21
C VAL A 156 -0.26 14.69 13.43
N LYS A 157 -0.72 15.69 12.68
CA LYS A 157 -0.31 17.10 12.87
C LYS A 157 -0.71 17.65 14.23
N ARG A 158 -1.93 17.37 14.69
CA ARG A 158 -2.48 17.81 15.99
C ARG A 158 -1.77 17.14 17.16
N ILE A 159 -1.61 15.81 17.10
CA ILE A 159 -0.98 15.02 18.18
C ILE A 159 0.53 15.22 18.20
N ASN A 160 1.15 15.44 17.04
CA ASN A 160 2.59 15.65 16.85
C ASN A 160 3.48 14.61 17.59
N PRO A 161 3.29 13.31 17.35
CA PRO A 161 4.00 12.24 18.06
C PRO A 161 5.50 12.18 17.72
N ARG A 162 6.27 11.37 18.45
CA ARG A 162 7.66 11.06 18.07
C ARG A 162 7.71 10.20 16.81
N ALA A 163 6.78 9.24 16.70
CA ALA A 163 6.72 8.26 15.62
C ALA A 163 5.31 8.10 15.04
N VAL A 164 5.24 7.71 13.78
CA VAL A 164 4.01 7.49 13.00
C VAL A 164 4.11 6.15 12.27
N LEU A 165 3.05 5.35 12.34
CA LEU A 165 2.92 4.08 11.62
C LEU A 165 1.60 4.07 10.86
N MET A 166 1.66 4.06 9.54
CA MET A 166 0.49 3.95 8.68
C MET A 166 0.52 2.66 7.88
N GLU A 167 -0.56 1.88 7.95
CA GLU A 167 -0.77 0.68 7.13
C GLU A 167 -1.78 0.96 6.01
N ASN A 168 -1.54 0.36 4.83
CA ASN A 168 -2.57 0.26 3.80
C ASN A 168 -2.39 -0.92 2.84
N VAL A 169 -3.35 -1.07 1.93
CA VAL A 169 -3.26 -2.01 0.81
C VAL A 169 -2.27 -1.51 -0.26
N PRO A 170 -1.56 -2.39 -0.98
CA PRO A 170 -0.66 -1.98 -2.07
C PRO A 170 -1.35 -1.14 -3.16
N ASP A 171 -2.64 -1.42 -3.41
CA ASP A 171 -3.44 -0.67 -4.38
C ASP A 171 -3.54 0.83 -4.07
N MET A 172 -3.42 1.27 -2.81
CA MET A 172 -3.44 2.69 -2.45
C MET A 172 -2.32 3.47 -3.15
N GLY A 173 -1.15 2.86 -3.32
CA GLY A 173 -0.03 3.49 -4.04
C GLY A 173 -0.08 3.28 -5.55
N LEU A 174 -0.61 2.16 -6.03
CA LEU A 174 -0.38 1.72 -7.41
C LEU A 174 -1.25 2.40 -8.48
N HIS A 175 -2.40 2.99 -8.13
CA HIS A 175 -3.39 3.46 -9.13
C HIS A 175 -3.26 4.93 -9.56
N ASP A 176 -2.68 5.80 -8.73
CA ASP A 176 -2.47 7.23 -9.04
C ASP A 176 -0.98 7.62 -8.93
N ASP A 177 -0.07 6.76 -9.42
CA ASP A 177 1.37 7.00 -9.39
C ASP A 177 1.89 7.36 -7.98
N PHE A 178 1.35 6.68 -6.96
CA PHE A 178 1.64 6.90 -5.54
C PHE A 178 1.39 8.34 -5.07
N PHE A 179 0.59 9.16 -5.78
CA PHE A 179 0.34 10.57 -5.43
C PHE A 179 0.01 10.75 -3.94
N VAL A 180 -0.96 10.00 -3.41
CA VAL A 180 -1.35 10.12 -2.00
C VAL A 180 -0.18 9.83 -1.06
N ILE A 181 0.60 8.78 -1.33
CA ILE A 181 1.75 8.41 -0.48
C ILE A 181 2.87 9.46 -0.58
N ARG A 182 3.14 9.97 -1.78
CA ARG A 182 4.13 11.05 -2.01
C ARG A 182 3.74 12.31 -1.24
N THR A 183 2.46 12.67 -1.23
CA THR A 183 1.95 13.81 -0.47
C THR A 183 2.09 13.60 1.04
N ILE A 184 1.73 12.40 1.55
CA ILE A 184 1.86 12.09 2.98
C ILE A 184 3.34 12.15 3.42
N GLU A 185 4.26 11.57 2.64
CA GLU A 185 5.69 11.64 2.97
C GLU A 185 6.19 13.08 2.99
N GLU A 186 5.87 13.89 1.98
CA GLU A 186 6.33 15.27 1.89
C GLU A 186 5.79 16.14 3.04
N GLU A 187 4.51 15.98 3.39
CA GLU A 187 3.91 16.68 4.55
C GLU A 187 4.52 16.21 5.88
N LEU A 188 4.87 14.93 6.03
CA LEU A 188 5.57 14.45 7.23
C LEU A 188 7.01 14.96 7.30
N GLU A 189 7.73 15.00 6.18
CA GLU A 189 9.08 15.56 6.11
C GLU A 189 9.08 17.08 6.39
N GLU A 190 8.03 17.81 6.00
CA GLU A 190 7.80 19.21 6.39
C GLU A 190 7.62 19.39 7.90
N LEU A 191 7.03 18.41 8.56
CA LEU A 191 6.87 18.38 10.02
C LEU A 191 8.14 17.89 10.75
N GLY A 192 9.23 17.63 10.02
CA GLY A 192 10.52 17.20 10.56
C GLY A 192 10.66 15.71 10.82
N TYR A 193 9.82 14.87 10.19
CA TYR A 193 9.99 13.42 10.26
C TYR A 193 10.93 12.91 9.15
N ALA A 194 11.80 11.96 9.48
CA ALA A 194 12.28 11.00 8.49
C ALA A 194 11.15 10.05 8.10
N THR A 195 11.11 9.57 6.86
CA THR A 195 10.07 8.66 6.36
C THR A 195 10.63 7.42 5.67
N GLN A 196 9.90 6.31 5.75
CA GLN A 196 10.16 5.12 4.96
C GLN A 196 8.85 4.46 4.52
N VAL A 197 8.68 4.29 3.22
CA VAL A 197 7.61 3.48 2.62
C VAL A 197 8.15 2.14 2.12
N ARG A 198 7.46 1.04 2.45
CA ARG A 198 7.77 -0.31 1.97
C ARG A 198 6.53 -1.06 1.53
N LEU A 199 6.67 -1.87 0.49
CA LEU A 199 5.75 -2.96 0.21
C LEU A 199 6.27 -4.22 0.92
N VAL A 200 5.45 -4.78 1.79
CA VAL A 200 5.84 -5.82 2.74
C VAL A 200 4.96 -7.05 2.53
N ASP A 201 5.61 -8.19 2.33
CA ASP A 201 4.98 -9.50 2.36
C ASP A 201 4.92 -10.01 3.81
N ALA A 202 3.71 -10.17 4.37
CA ALA A 202 3.51 -10.48 5.77
C ALA A 202 4.14 -11.82 6.21
N TRP A 203 4.28 -12.77 5.30
CA TRP A 203 4.85 -14.09 5.59
C TRP A 203 6.35 -14.05 5.90
N HIS A 204 7.07 -12.99 5.49
CA HIS A 204 8.44 -12.75 5.95
C HIS A 204 8.53 -12.50 7.47
N TYR A 205 7.40 -12.24 8.15
CA TYR A 205 7.33 -11.92 9.57
C TYR A 205 6.46 -12.93 10.33
N GLY A 206 6.45 -14.18 9.87
CA GLY A 206 5.80 -15.30 10.57
C GLY A 206 4.29 -15.41 10.37
N VAL A 207 3.69 -14.57 9.52
CA VAL A 207 2.25 -14.62 9.22
C VAL A 207 1.97 -15.74 8.19
N PRO A 208 1.15 -16.76 8.50
CA PRO A 208 0.93 -17.93 7.65
C PRO A 208 -0.05 -17.66 6.48
N GLN A 209 0.09 -16.53 5.79
CA GLN A 209 -0.71 -16.19 4.61
C GLN A 209 0.06 -15.35 3.58
N HIS A 210 -0.34 -15.44 2.31
CA HIS A 210 0.08 -14.49 1.29
C HIS A 210 -0.68 -13.16 1.47
N ARG A 211 -0.11 -12.19 2.19
CA ARG A 211 -0.69 -10.84 2.37
C ARG A 211 0.37 -9.77 2.16
N LYS A 212 0.24 -9.00 1.08
CA LYS A 212 1.07 -7.83 0.83
C LYS A 212 0.44 -6.57 1.42
N ARG A 213 1.25 -5.69 2.01
CA ARG A 213 0.84 -4.41 2.58
C ARG A 213 1.82 -3.30 2.25
N LEU A 214 1.30 -2.09 2.13
CA LEU A 214 2.10 -0.87 2.10
C LEU A 214 2.20 -0.38 3.53
N ILE A 215 3.43 -0.20 4.02
CA ILE A 215 3.72 0.33 5.34
C ILE A 215 4.47 1.64 5.16
N LEU A 216 3.98 2.72 5.76
CA LEU A 216 4.67 3.99 5.88
C LEU A 216 5.05 4.17 7.36
N LEU A 217 6.34 4.34 7.60
CA LEU A 217 6.90 4.67 8.90
C LEU A 217 7.43 6.09 8.87
N ALA A 218 7.27 6.84 9.95
CA ALA A 218 7.92 8.13 10.12
C ALA A 218 8.37 8.34 11.57
N ARG A 219 9.49 9.06 11.77
CA ARG A 219 10.03 9.34 13.12
C ARG A 219 10.86 10.62 13.16
N LYS A 220 10.95 11.28 14.32
CA LYS A 220 11.67 12.56 14.50
C LYS A 220 13.06 12.46 15.14
N ASP A 221 13.40 11.30 15.67
CA ASP A 221 14.61 11.09 16.48
C ASP A 221 15.83 10.65 15.66
N VAL A 222 15.66 9.81 14.62
CA VAL A 222 16.74 9.38 13.71
C VAL A 222 16.22 9.07 12.30
N ASP A 223 17.07 9.19 11.27
CA ASP A 223 16.78 8.73 9.91
C ASP A 223 17.25 7.28 9.72
N ASP A 224 16.74 6.39 10.58
CA ASP A 224 16.95 4.94 10.49
C ASP A 224 15.68 4.16 10.83
N PHE A 225 15.42 3.14 10.00
CA PHE A 225 14.27 2.25 10.09
C PHE A 225 14.74 0.81 9.93
N THR A 226 15.58 0.37 10.87
CA THR A 226 16.06 -1.01 10.89
C THR A 226 14.91 -1.96 11.24
N TRP A 227 14.47 -2.76 10.27
CA TRP A 227 13.51 -3.84 10.49
C TRP A 227 14.23 -5.10 10.99
N ARG A 228 13.52 -5.92 11.76
CA ARG A 228 13.98 -7.29 12.02
C ARG A 228 14.14 -8.07 10.72
N LYS A 229 15.13 -8.96 10.67
CA LYS A 229 15.35 -9.82 9.51
C LYS A 229 14.13 -10.72 9.27
N PRO A 230 13.81 -11.06 8.01
CA PRO A 230 12.78 -12.03 7.70
C PRO A 230 13.03 -13.36 8.42
N ASP A 231 11.94 -14.02 8.85
CA ASP A 231 12.03 -15.35 9.44
C ASP A 231 12.60 -16.34 8.40
N PRO A 232 13.61 -17.16 8.76
CA PRO A 232 14.27 -18.06 7.82
C PRO A 232 13.35 -19.23 7.40
N GLU A 233 12.43 -19.62 8.28
CA GLU A 233 11.44 -20.67 8.03
C GLU A 233 10.05 -20.07 7.87
N ARG A 234 9.31 -20.56 6.88
CA ARG A 234 7.96 -20.09 6.55
C ARG A 234 6.96 -20.80 7.47
N THR A 235 6.25 -20.04 8.31
CA THR A 235 5.11 -20.56 9.08
C THR A 235 4.03 -21.07 8.14
N THR A 236 3.76 -22.38 8.15
CA THR A 236 2.76 -23.00 7.27
C THR A 236 1.35 -22.94 7.87
N LEU A 237 0.34 -23.27 7.08
CA LEU A 237 -1.02 -23.45 7.59
C LEU A 237 -1.07 -24.55 8.66
N ARG A 238 -0.29 -25.64 8.53
CA ARG A 238 -0.20 -26.69 9.54
C ARG A 238 0.32 -26.17 10.87
N ASP A 239 1.34 -25.32 10.84
CA ASP A 239 1.87 -24.70 12.07
C ASP A 239 0.83 -23.82 12.75
N ALA A 240 -0.05 -23.19 11.96
CA ALA A 240 -1.04 -22.24 12.45
C ALA A 240 -2.26 -22.90 13.11
N ILE A 241 -2.80 -23.96 12.50
CA ILE A 241 -4.10 -24.52 12.90
C ILE A 241 -4.09 -26.04 13.14
N GLY A 242 -2.97 -26.73 12.90
CA GLY A 242 -2.91 -28.21 12.97
C GLY A 242 -3.03 -28.79 14.39
N ASP A 243 -2.94 -27.97 15.43
CA ASP A 243 -3.16 -28.32 16.83
C ASP A 243 -4.60 -28.10 17.32
N LEU A 244 -5.46 -27.51 16.48
CA LEU A 244 -6.86 -27.29 16.84
C LEU A 244 -7.66 -28.61 16.75
N PRO A 245 -8.64 -28.83 17.65
CA PRO A 245 -9.49 -30.01 17.61
C PRO A 245 -10.19 -30.19 16.26
N GLU A 246 -10.33 -31.43 15.83
CA GLU A 246 -11.21 -31.73 14.71
C GLU A 246 -12.67 -31.45 15.06
N LEU A 247 -13.42 -30.93 14.10
CA LEU A 247 -14.84 -30.67 14.22
C LEU A 247 -15.61 -31.72 13.43
N GLU A 248 -16.64 -32.29 14.05
CA GLU A 248 -17.61 -33.11 13.34
C GLU A 248 -18.39 -32.24 12.35
N VAL A 249 -18.50 -32.69 11.10
CA VAL A 249 -19.21 -31.96 10.04
C VAL A 249 -20.35 -32.82 9.52
N VAL A 250 -21.56 -32.54 10.00
CA VAL A 250 -22.79 -33.06 9.42
C VAL A 250 -23.42 -31.99 8.53
N PRO A 251 -23.69 -32.26 7.24
CA PRO A 251 -24.32 -31.28 6.35
C PRO A 251 -25.60 -30.70 6.96
N THR A 252 -25.76 -29.39 6.86
CA THR A 252 -26.89 -28.60 7.38
C THR A 252 -26.98 -28.47 8.91
N GLU A 253 -26.05 -29.06 9.65
CA GLU A 253 -25.91 -28.89 11.10
C GLU A 253 -24.85 -27.86 11.48
N ARG A 254 -24.85 -27.45 12.76
CA ARG A 254 -23.90 -26.47 13.30
C ARG A 254 -22.50 -27.08 13.35
N VAL A 255 -21.48 -26.30 12.99
CA VAL A 255 -20.09 -26.74 13.00
C VAL A 255 -19.29 -25.92 14.02
N GLY A 256 -18.83 -26.60 15.07
CA GLY A 256 -18.07 -26.01 16.17
C GLY A 256 -18.89 -25.10 17.09
N GLU A 257 -18.22 -24.53 18.09
CA GLU A 257 -18.87 -23.75 19.14
C GLU A 257 -18.06 -22.51 19.56
N ARG A 258 -18.71 -21.61 20.31
CA ARG A 258 -18.06 -20.44 20.91
C ARG A 258 -16.99 -20.82 21.93
N LYS A 259 -17.20 -21.92 22.65
CA LYS A 259 -16.35 -22.36 23.75
C LYS A 259 -16.11 -23.86 23.60
N LEU A 260 -14.88 -24.24 23.27
CA LEU A 260 -14.45 -25.64 23.18
C LEU A 260 -13.23 -25.87 24.07
N THR A 261 -12.87 -27.13 24.27
CA THR A 261 -11.64 -27.50 24.98
C THR A 261 -10.56 -27.92 24.00
N TYR A 262 -9.31 -27.62 24.33
CA TYR A 262 -8.18 -28.21 23.62
C TYR A 262 -8.17 -29.71 23.84
N GLN A 263 -8.13 -30.48 22.76
CA GLN A 263 -7.66 -31.86 22.83
C GLN A 263 -6.16 -31.82 23.18
N LYS A 264 -5.67 -32.77 23.98
CA LYS A 264 -4.24 -32.86 24.33
C LYS A 264 -3.44 -33.02 23.02
N PRO A 265 -2.69 -32.00 22.56
CA PRO A 265 -1.95 -32.11 21.32
C PRO A 265 -0.72 -32.99 21.57
N ARG A 266 -0.34 -33.82 20.57
CA ARG A 266 0.85 -34.68 20.69
C ARG A 266 2.15 -33.86 20.68
N ASN A 267 2.19 -32.76 19.91
CA ASN A 267 3.27 -31.76 19.85
C ASN A 267 2.69 -30.43 19.35
N LEU A 268 3.07 -29.30 19.95
CA LEU A 268 2.71 -27.96 19.47
C LEU A 268 3.81 -27.43 18.55
N SER A 269 3.43 -26.74 17.47
CA SER A 269 4.38 -25.94 16.70
C SER A 269 4.89 -24.75 17.54
N PRO A 270 6.05 -24.16 17.21
CA PRO A 270 6.49 -22.91 17.82
C PRO A 270 5.45 -21.79 17.68
N PHE A 271 4.80 -21.73 16.52
CA PHE A 271 3.72 -20.77 16.26
C PHE A 271 2.52 -20.97 17.17
N ALA A 272 2.00 -22.20 17.27
CA ALA A 272 0.84 -22.51 18.12
C ALA A 272 1.16 -22.28 19.60
N THR A 273 2.40 -22.56 20.02
CA THR A 273 2.88 -22.23 21.36
C THR A 273 2.79 -20.72 21.61
N LYS A 274 3.32 -19.91 20.69
CA LYS A 274 3.26 -18.44 20.75
C LYS A 274 1.83 -17.90 20.78
N MET A 275 0.93 -18.45 19.96
CA MET A 275 -0.47 -17.99 19.94
C MET A 275 -1.22 -18.34 21.23
N ARG A 276 -0.87 -19.44 21.89
CA ARG A 276 -1.48 -19.88 23.15
C ARG A 276 -0.91 -19.19 24.39
N GLU A 277 0.10 -18.35 24.27
CA GLU A 277 0.65 -17.57 25.38
C GLU A 277 -0.44 -16.72 26.05
N GLN A 278 -0.51 -16.78 27.39
CA GLN A 278 -1.51 -16.08 28.20
C GLN A 278 -2.99 -16.41 27.88
N ALA A 279 -3.25 -17.40 27.03
CA ALA A 279 -4.60 -17.88 26.77
C ALA A 279 -5.13 -18.72 27.94
N THR A 280 -6.44 -18.73 28.13
CA THR A 280 -7.09 -19.56 29.16
C THR A 280 -6.72 -21.04 28.95
N ARG A 281 -6.08 -21.65 29.96
CA ARG A 281 -5.55 -23.01 29.85
C ARG A 281 -6.64 -24.00 29.49
N GLY A 282 -6.39 -24.78 28.42
CA GLY A 282 -7.29 -25.85 27.97
C GLY A 282 -8.55 -25.37 27.26
N LEU A 283 -8.69 -24.07 26.99
CA LEU A 283 -9.91 -23.50 26.41
C LEU A 283 -9.65 -22.86 25.05
N ILE A 284 -10.60 -23.05 24.14
CA ILE A 284 -10.63 -22.46 22.81
C ILE A 284 -11.87 -21.61 22.67
N TRP A 285 -11.68 -20.37 22.25
CA TRP A 285 -12.77 -19.47 21.92
C TRP A 285 -12.98 -19.40 20.42
N ASP A 286 -14.26 -19.36 20.02
CA ASP A 286 -14.72 -19.07 18.67
C ASP A 286 -14.20 -20.06 17.60
N HIS A 287 -14.02 -21.32 17.97
CA HIS A 287 -13.71 -22.39 17.00
C HIS A 287 -15.00 -22.95 16.40
N MET A 288 -15.65 -22.07 15.62
CA MET A 288 -16.91 -22.33 14.92
C MET A 288 -16.91 -21.73 13.51
N THR A 289 -17.67 -22.33 12.61
CA THR A 289 -17.87 -21.83 11.23
C THR A 289 -19.33 -21.97 10.82
N ARG A 290 -19.65 -21.65 9.55
CA ARG A 290 -21.01 -21.80 8.99
C ARG A 290 -21.38 -23.26 8.78
N ARG A 291 -22.68 -23.55 8.80
CA ARG A 291 -23.17 -24.87 8.35
C ARG A 291 -22.79 -25.11 6.91
N VAL A 292 -22.41 -26.34 6.60
CA VAL A 292 -22.05 -26.75 5.25
C VAL A 292 -23.30 -27.26 4.56
N ARG A 293 -23.59 -26.77 3.35
CA ARG A 293 -24.72 -27.28 2.57
C ARG A 293 -24.39 -28.67 2.02
N LYS A 294 -25.39 -29.49 1.71
CA LYS A 294 -25.17 -30.84 1.14
C LYS A 294 -24.35 -30.81 -0.16
N ASP A 295 -24.64 -29.86 -1.04
CA ASP A 295 -23.93 -29.66 -2.30
C ASP A 295 -22.50 -29.13 -2.09
N ASP A 296 -22.30 -28.19 -1.16
CA ASP A 296 -20.94 -27.73 -0.79
C ASP A 296 -20.11 -28.84 -0.17
N TYR A 297 -20.71 -29.67 0.70
CA TYR A 297 -20.05 -30.79 1.34
C TYR A 297 -19.50 -31.78 0.31
N ARG A 298 -20.34 -32.15 -0.68
CA ARG A 298 -19.93 -33.02 -1.78
C ARG A 298 -18.84 -32.40 -2.65
N ILE A 299 -18.91 -31.09 -2.91
CA ILE A 299 -17.84 -30.37 -3.62
C ILE A 299 -16.53 -30.43 -2.83
N PHE A 300 -16.56 -30.15 -1.53
CA PHE A 300 -15.35 -30.15 -0.69
C PHE A 300 -14.69 -31.54 -0.61
N GLU A 301 -15.49 -32.60 -0.70
CA GLU A 301 -15.06 -33.99 -0.70
C GLU A 301 -14.23 -34.34 -1.94
N VAL A 302 -14.66 -33.91 -3.13
CA VAL A 302 -13.95 -34.20 -4.40
C VAL A 302 -12.82 -33.21 -4.73
N MET A 303 -12.75 -32.10 -3.99
CA MET A 303 -11.73 -31.09 -4.18
C MET A 303 -10.40 -31.51 -3.55
N GLU A 304 -9.32 -31.24 -4.27
CA GLU A 304 -7.95 -31.19 -3.76
C GLU A 304 -7.49 -29.73 -3.71
N SER A 305 -6.31 -29.50 -3.13
CA SER A 305 -5.79 -28.13 -2.96
C SER A 305 -5.48 -27.42 -4.29
N ASP A 306 -5.23 -28.15 -5.37
CA ASP A 306 -4.96 -27.65 -6.72
C ASP A 306 -6.20 -27.62 -7.63
N THR A 307 -7.30 -28.28 -7.25
CA THR A 307 -8.57 -28.24 -7.98
C THR A 307 -9.09 -26.81 -8.11
N LYS A 308 -9.23 -26.32 -9.36
CA LYS A 308 -9.90 -25.04 -9.63
C LYS A 308 -11.41 -25.23 -9.68
N TYR A 309 -12.15 -24.14 -9.47
CA TYR A 309 -13.60 -24.18 -9.55
C TYR A 309 -14.09 -24.57 -10.96
N SER A 310 -13.37 -24.17 -12.01
CA SER A 310 -13.66 -24.56 -13.39
C SER A 310 -13.60 -26.07 -13.63
N ASP A 311 -12.77 -26.77 -12.87
CA ASP A 311 -12.43 -28.18 -13.12
C ASP A 311 -13.35 -29.12 -12.32
N LEU A 312 -14.25 -28.58 -11.50
CA LEU A 312 -15.21 -29.37 -10.71
C LEU A 312 -16.12 -30.24 -11.57
N HIS A 313 -16.46 -29.79 -12.77
CA HIS A 313 -17.35 -30.52 -13.67
C HIS A 313 -16.80 -31.88 -14.11
N GLU A 314 -15.47 -32.07 -14.07
CA GLU A 314 -14.80 -33.34 -14.40
C GLU A 314 -14.76 -34.29 -13.20
N LYS A 315 -14.91 -33.75 -11.98
CA LYS A 315 -14.83 -34.49 -10.71
C LYS A 315 -16.19 -34.85 -10.12
N LEU A 316 -17.27 -34.27 -10.62
CA LEU A 316 -18.65 -34.52 -10.19
C LEU A 316 -19.34 -35.50 -11.15
N ALA A 317 -20.21 -36.37 -10.62
CA ALA A 317 -21.06 -37.22 -11.45
C ALA A 317 -22.07 -36.38 -12.26
N GLU A 318 -22.66 -36.96 -13.31
CA GLU A 318 -23.55 -36.23 -14.23
C GLU A 318 -24.74 -35.57 -13.51
N ASP A 319 -25.33 -36.27 -12.54
CA ASP A 319 -26.43 -35.78 -11.70
C ASP A 319 -25.97 -34.78 -10.61
N GLU A 320 -24.68 -34.73 -10.31
CA GLU A 320 -24.06 -33.81 -9.34
C GLU A 320 -23.56 -32.51 -9.96
N LYS A 321 -23.45 -32.41 -11.29
CA LYS A 321 -22.95 -31.19 -11.97
C LYS A 321 -23.74 -29.93 -11.59
N GLY A 322 -25.02 -30.07 -11.25
CA GLY A 322 -25.86 -28.97 -10.74
C GLY A 322 -25.39 -28.37 -9.41
N TYR A 323 -24.50 -29.03 -8.67
CA TYR A 323 -23.90 -28.52 -7.42
C TYR A 323 -22.92 -27.38 -7.70
N GLN A 324 -22.37 -27.29 -8.91
CA GLN A 324 -21.54 -26.17 -9.37
C GLN A 324 -22.43 -24.95 -9.68
N ARG A 325 -22.83 -24.21 -8.64
CA ARG A 325 -23.83 -23.13 -8.72
C ARG A 325 -23.37 -21.85 -9.43
N TYR A 326 -22.08 -21.60 -9.55
CA TYR A 326 -21.53 -20.38 -10.15
C TYR A 326 -21.03 -20.68 -11.56
N SER A 327 -21.07 -19.69 -12.45
CA SER A 327 -20.61 -19.93 -13.81
C SER A 327 -19.07 -19.97 -13.86
N ALA A 328 -18.53 -21.09 -14.36
CA ALA A 328 -17.10 -21.38 -14.38
C ALA A 328 -16.29 -20.40 -15.26
N ASP A 329 -16.93 -19.84 -16.28
CA ASP A 329 -16.38 -18.80 -17.17
C ASP A 329 -16.15 -17.46 -16.45
N LYS A 330 -16.93 -17.17 -15.40
CA LYS A 330 -16.83 -15.90 -14.64
C LYS A 330 -16.08 -16.04 -13.32
N TYR A 331 -16.13 -17.21 -12.71
CA TYR A 331 -15.58 -17.44 -11.37
C TYR A 331 -14.70 -18.69 -11.31
N THR A 332 -13.59 -18.65 -12.02
CA THR A 332 -12.63 -19.77 -12.14
C THR A 332 -12.01 -20.20 -10.80
N ASP A 333 -11.95 -19.30 -9.80
CA ASP A 333 -11.34 -19.54 -8.48
C ASP A 333 -12.33 -19.35 -7.31
N LYS A 334 -13.64 -19.55 -7.55
CA LYS A 334 -14.69 -19.33 -6.53
C LYS A 334 -14.49 -20.16 -5.26
N TYR A 335 -13.97 -21.38 -5.40
CA TYR A 335 -13.69 -22.31 -4.32
C TYR A 335 -12.18 -22.55 -4.26
N LYS A 336 -11.62 -22.62 -3.06
CA LYS A 336 -10.23 -23.00 -2.83
C LYS A 336 -10.11 -23.81 -1.54
N LYS A 337 -9.71 -25.08 -1.71
CA LYS A 337 -9.20 -25.93 -0.64
C LYS A 337 -7.75 -25.58 -0.36
N LEU A 338 -7.44 -25.35 0.90
CA LEU A 338 -6.11 -24.96 1.34
C LEU A 338 -5.21 -26.21 1.45
N ALA A 339 -3.89 -25.99 1.48
CA ALA A 339 -2.90 -27.05 1.65
C ALA A 339 -2.14 -26.86 2.96
N TRP A 340 -1.86 -27.96 3.67
CA TRP A 340 -1.20 -27.93 4.99
C TRP A 340 0.21 -27.36 4.95
N GLY A 341 1.02 -27.74 3.94
CA GLY A 341 2.41 -27.31 3.80
C GLY A 341 2.59 -25.93 3.17
N GLU A 342 1.50 -25.20 2.91
CA GLU A 342 1.51 -23.91 2.24
C GLU A 342 1.00 -22.78 3.14
N LEU A 343 1.17 -21.54 2.70
CA LEU A 343 0.48 -20.40 3.29
C LEU A 343 -1.00 -20.40 2.90
N SER A 344 -1.82 -19.82 3.77
CA SER A 344 -3.19 -19.49 3.41
C SER A 344 -3.25 -18.39 2.34
N ARG A 345 -4.40 -18.28 1.65
CA ARG A 345 -4.73 -17.06 0.90
C ARG A 345 -4.85 -15.87 1.86
N THR A 346 -4.77 -14.65 1.33
CA THR A 346 -5.04 -13.44 2.12
C THR A 346 -6.41 -13.55 2.81
N ILE A 347 -6.47 -13.50 4.13
CA ILE A 347 -7.75 -13.44 4.85
C ILE A 347 -8.38 -12.08 4.57
N THR A 348 -9.50 -12.07 3.84
CA THR A 348 -10.25 -10.86 3.51
C THR A 348 -11.55 -10.78 4.32
N ALA A 349 -12.07 -9.59 4.55
CA ALA A 349 -13.36 -9.41 5.23
C ALA A 349 -14.55 -10.10 4.53
N HIS A 350 -14.38 -10.48 3.25
CA HIS A 350 -15.37 -11.27 2.51
C HIS A 350 -15.52 -12.71 3.06
N ILE A 351 -14.57 -13.22 3.86
CA ILE A 351 -14.72 -14.50 4.57
C ILE A 351 -16.00 -14.55 5.43
N ALA A 352 -16.49 -13.40 5.89
CA ALA A 352 -17.76 -13.25 6.60
C ALA A 352 -19.02 -13.65 5.79
N LYS A 353 -18.88 -13.88 4.47
CA LYS A 353 -19.96 -14.32 3.59
C LYS A 353 -20.00 -15.84 3.51
N ASP A 354 -19.30 -16.42 2.52
CA ASP A 354 -19.37 -17.85 2.23
C ASP A 354 -18.13 -18.62 2.67
N GLY A 355 -16.98 -17.96 2.79
CA GLY A 355 -15.71 -18.57 3.20
C GLY A 355 -15.10 -19.51 2.15
N TYR A 356 -15.64 -19.59 0.92
CA TYR A 356 -15.25 -20.62 -0.05
C TYR A 356 -13.81 -20.51 -0.56
N TRP A 357 -13.14 -19.39 -0.34
CA TRP A 357 -11.70 -19.22 -0.60
C TRP A 357 -10.80 -19.85 0.46
N TYR A 358 -11.38 -20.36 1.54
CA TYR A 358 -10.68 -20.83 2.72
C TYR A 358 -11.32 -22.16 3.19
N ILE A 359 -11.38 -23.15 2.30
CA ILE A 359 -11.84 -24.50 2.64
C ILE A 359 -10.71 -25.21 3.38
N HIS A 360 -11.03 -25.83 4.52
CA HIS A 360 -10.06 -26.50 5.37
C HIS A 360 -9.38 -27.67 4.60
N PRO A 361 -8.08 -27.96 4.82
CA PRO A 361 -7.36 -28.95 4.02
C PRO A 361 -7.93 -30.38 4.07
N GLU A 362 -8.44 -30.80 5.24
CA GLU A 362 -8.99 -32.16 5.45
C GLU A 362 -10.49 -32.16 5.75
N GLN A 363 -10.90 -31.46 6.81
CA GLN A 363 -12.30 -31.35 7.23
C GLN A 363 -13.17 -30.65 6.16
N LEU A 364 -14.34 -31.21 5.85
CA LEU A 364 -15.24 -30.76 4.77
C LEU A 364 -16.04 -29.51 5.14
N ARG A 365 -15.33 -28.44 5.53
CA ARG A 365 -15.86 -27.16 5.98
C ARG A 365 -14.93 -26.01 5.59
N THR A 366 -15.41 -24.77 5.71
CA THR A 366 -14.54 -23.59 5.64
C THR A 366 -13.81 -23.38 6.97
N LEU A 367 -12.78 -22.52 6.97
CA LEU A 367 -12.08 -22.17 8.20
C LEU A 367 -13.05 -21.60 9.26
N THR A 368 -12.73 -21.84 10.53
CA THR A 368 -13.43 -21.25 11.68
C THR A 368 -12.97 -19.83 11.97
N VAL A 369 -13.69 -19.13 12.86
CA VAL A 369 -13.26 -17.81 13.36
C VAL A 369 -11.88 -17.91 14.03
N ARG A 370 -11.66 -18.89 14.92
CA ARG A 370 -10.34 -19.15 15.54
C ARG A 370 -9.22 -19.44 14.54
N GLU A 371 -9.47 -20.30 13.55
CA GLU A 371 -8.49 -20.60 12.49
C GLU A 371 -8.13 -19.36 11.69
N ALA A 372 -9.12 -18.56 11.27
CA ALA A 372 -8.88 -17.31 10.57
C ALA A 372 -8.12 -16.28 11.44
N ALA A 373 -8.44 -16.19 12.74
CA ALA A 373 -7.74 -15.34 13.69
C ALA A 373 -6.26 -15.73 13.82
N ARG A 374 -5.95 -17.03 13.93
CA ARG A 374 -4.57 -17.53 13.96
C ARG A 374 -3.84 -17.32 12.64
N VAL A 375 -4.51 -17.49 11.51
CA VAL A 375 -3.88 -17.17 10.20
C VAL A 375 -3.55 -15.67 10.10
N GLN A 376 -4.35 -14.82 10.72
CA GLN A 376 -4.06 -13.40 10.92
C GLN A 376 -3.12 -13.12 12.10
N THR A 377 -2.65 -14.12 12.84
CA THR A 377 -1.71 -14.01 13.98
C THR A 377 -2.24 -13.30 15.23
N PHE A 378 -3.57 -13.29 15.40
CA PHE A 378 -4.17 -12.94 16.70
C PHE A 378 -3.86 -14.02 17.74
N PRO A 379 -3.50 -13.65 18.98
CA PRO A 379 -3.31 -14.61 20.05
C PRO A 379 -4.64 -15.28 20.42
N ASP A 380 -4.56 -16.46 21.04
CA ASP A 380 -5.72 -17.26 21.40
C ASP A 380 -6.55 -16.66 22.54
N ARG A 381 -5.95 -15.77 23.33
CA ARG A 381 -6.68 -14.94 24.32
C ARG A 381 -7.58 -13.89 23.66
N PHE A 382 -7.31 -13.51 22.42
CA PHE A 382 -8.05 -12.45 21.74
C PHE A 382 -9.49 -12.88 21.45
N ARG A 383 -10.46 -12.03 21.83
CA ARG A 383 -11.90 -12.26 21.63
C ARG A 383 -12.48 -11.24 20.67
N PHE A 384 -13.57 -11.60 19.97
CA PHE A 384 -14.24 -10.72 19.03
C PHE A 384 -15.71 -10.56 19.40
N ALA A 385 -16.13 -9.33 19.68
CA ALA A 385 -17.53 -8.99 19.95
C ALA A 385 -18.37 -9.11 18.67
N GLY A 386 -19.67 -9.32 18.84
CA GLY A 386 -20.63 -9.45 17.75
C GLY A 386 -20.90 -10.88 17.31
N THR A 387 -21.50 -11.01 16.13
CA THR A 387 -21.82 -12.32 15.54
C THR A 387 -20.57 -12.96 14.91
N ARG A 388 -20.65 -14.24 14.55
CA ARG A 388 -19.61 -14.96 13.78
C ARG A 388 -19.20 -14.18 12.52
N SER A 389 -20.15 -13.59 11.81
CA SER A 389 -19.88 -12.81 10.60
C SER A 389 -19.20 -11.47 10.91
N ASP A 390 -19.45 -10.88 12.07
CA ASP A 390 -18.77 -9.66 12.51
C ASP A 390 -17.32 -9.98 12.87
N ALA A 391 -17.07 -11.05 13.62
CA ALA A 391 -15.72 -11.53 13.93
C ALA A 391 -14.90 -11.80 12.65
N PHE A 392 -15.48 -12.50 11.67
CA PHE A 392 -14.81 -12.72 10.38
C PHE A 392 -14.49 -11.43 9.62
N ARG A 393 -15.39 -10.44 9.66
CA ARG A 393 -15.17 -9.13 9.01
C ARG A 393 -14.03 -8.39 9.68
N GLN A 394 -14.05 -8.35 11.01
CA GLN A 394 -13.03 -7.76 11.86
C GLN A 394 -11.65 -8.39 11.61
N ILE A 395 -11.55 -9.73 11.66
CA ILE A 395 -10.32 -10.47 11.36
C ILE A 395 -9.82 -10.15 9.95
N GLY A 396 -10.68 -10.12 8.94
CA GLY A 396 -10.26 -9.87 7.55
C GLY A 396 -9.80 -8.44 7.27
N ASN A 397 -10.36 -7.46 7.99
CA ASN A 397 -9.94 -6.05 7.89
C ASN A 397 -8.63 -5.77 8.63
N ALA A 398 -8.35 -6.51 9.71
CA ALA A 398 -7.20 -6.26 10.57
C ALA A 398 -5.84 -6.35 9.87
N VAL A 399 -4.87 -5.59 10.37
CA VAL A 399 -3.44 -5.84 10.18
C VAL A 399 -3.07 -7.09 10.99
N PRO A 400 -2.30 -8.04 10.44
CA PRO A 400 -1.80 -9.16 11.24
C PRO A 400 -0.92 -8.64 12.39
N PRO A 401 -1.16 -9.03 13.67
CA PRO A 401 -0.35 -8.54 14.79
C PRO A 401 1.16 -8.75 14.64
N LEU A 402 1.63 -9.87 14.08
CA LEU A 402 3.07 -10.06 13.87
C LEU A 402 3.68 -9.11 12.83
N LEU A 403 2.90 -8.68 11.83
CA LEU A 403 3.35 -7.66 10.88
C LEU A 403 3.35 -6.28 11.54
N GLY A 404 2.31 -5.96 12.32
CA GLY A 404 2.25 -4.73 13.11
C GLY A 404 3.40 -4.61 14.11
N GLU A 405 3.75 -5.70 14.79
CA GLU A 405 4.89 -5.82 15.69
C GLU A 405 6.20 -5.50 14.96
N ALA A 406 6.47 -6.14 13.82
CA ALA A 406 7.69 -5.89 13.04
C ALA A 406 7.81 -4.43 12.57
N ALA A 407 6.69 -3.80 12.19
CA ALA A 407 6.64 -2.40 11.77
C ALA A 407 6.88 -1.44 12.95
N ALA A 408 6.24 -1.70 14.09
CA ALA A 408 6.40 -0.90 15.30
C ALA A 408 7.80 -1.06 15.92
N GLU A 409 8.41 -2.24 15.84
CA GLU A 409 9.79 -2.47 16.30
C GLU A 409 10.80 -1.56 15.61
N ALA A 410 10.62 -1.30 14.30
CA ALA A 410 11.47 -0.38 13.53
C ALA A 410 11.36 1.09 13.99
N LEU A 411 10.34 1.43 14.80
CA LEU A 411 10.09 2.76 15.35
C LEU A 411 10.51 2.92 16.82
N LYS A 412 11.11 1.89 17.43
CA LYS A 412 11.61 1.98 18.80
C LYS A 412 12.64 3.12 18.91
N PRO A 413 12.62 3.92 19.99
CA PRO A 413 13.63 4.95 20.23
C PRO A 413 15.04 4.37 20.15
N VAL A 414 15.96 5.13 19.55
CA VAL A 414 17.39 4.81 19.55
C VAL A 414 18.04 5.57 20.72
N GLY A 415 18.81 4.88 21.58
CA GLY A 415 19.43 5.47 22.78
C GLY A 415 18.56 5.45 24.04
N ASP A 416 18.97 6.16 25.09
CA ASP A 416 18.33 6.23 26.41
C ASP A 416 17.03 7.07 26.46
N GLY A 417 16.48 7.42 25.28
CA GLY A 417 15.21 8.14 25.16
C GLY A 417 15.31 9.64 25.46
N SER A 418 16.51 10.19 25.61
CA SER A 418 16.78 11.59 25.94
C SER A 418 17.00 12.52 24.74
N ILE A 419 16.86 12.02 23.50
CA ILE A 419 17.05 12.85 22.31
C ILE A 419 15.83 13.76 22.15
N GLU A 420 15.93 14.95 22.75
CA GLU A 420 15.18 16.13 22.34
C GLU A 420 15.23 16.23 20.81
N PRO A 421 14.10 16.36 20.10
CA PRO A 421 14.08 16.46 18.64
C PRO A 421 14.71 17.79 18.20
N ALA A 422 16.04 17.83 18.16
CA ALA A 422 16.77 18.80 17.38
C ALA A 422 16.42 18.50 15.92
N GLY A 423 15.52 19.31 15.36
CA GLY A 423 14.82 19.08 14.10
C GLY A 423 15.67 18.34 13.07
N LEU A 424 15.37 17.06 12.89
CA LEU A 424 16.03 16.21 11.92
C LEU A 424 15.85 16.85 10.54
N GLN A 425 16.94 17.00 9.79
CA GLN A 425 16.89 17.38 8.38
C GLN A 425 16.69 16.09 7.59
N PRO A 426 15.49 15.80 7.06
CA PRO A 426 15.23 14.51 6.44
C PRO A 426 16.07 14.37 5.17
N HIS A 427 16.83 13.29 5.04
CA HIS A 427 17.77 13.08 3.92
C HIS A 427 17.09 13.27 2.55
N TRP A 428 15.92 12.68 2.36
CA TRP A 428 15.22 12.73 1.08
C TRP A 428 14.69 14.12 0.71
N ARG A 429 14.46 14.99 1.70
CA ARG A 429 14.12 16.40 1.45
C ARG A 429 15.29 17.14 0.83
N GLU A 430 16.50 16.95 1.37
CA GLU A 430 17.73 17.53 0.81
C GLU A 430 17.99 17.02 -0.61
N VAL A 431 17.88 15.70 -0.83
CA VAL A 431 18.03 15.07 -2.15
C VAL A 431 17.07 15.67 -3.16
N ARG A 432 15.80 15.84 -2.78
CA ARG A 432 14.78 16.43 -3.65
C ARG A 432 15.04 17.91 -3.95
N GLY A 433 15.51 18.67 -2.96
CA GLY A 433 15.94 20.06 -3.14
C GLY A 433 17.07 20.17 -4.17
N GLY A 434 18.12 19.36 -4.00
CA GLY A 434 19.25 19.32 -4.94
C GLY A 434 18.84 18.90 -6.36
N LEU A 435 17.91 17.94 -6.50
CA LEU A 435 17.35 17.56 -7.80
C LEU A 435 16.59 18.72 -8.46
N THR A 436 15.75 19.43 -7.69
CA THR A 436 15.00 20.58 -8.17
C THR A 436 15.94 21.69 -8.65
N ASP A 437 16.95 22.04 -7.86
CA ASP A 437 17.92 23.09 -8.21
C ASP A 437 18.74 22.72 -9.46
N TRP A 438 19.21 21.47 -9.53
CA TRP A 438 19.89 20.96 -10.72
C TRP A 438 19.00 21.04 -11.96
N ALA A 439 17.73 20.65 -11.84
CA ALA A 439 16.78 20.73 -12.95
C ALA A 439 16.50 22.18 -13.39
N LYS A 440 16.38 23.11 -12.44
CA LYS A 440 16.23 24.55 -12.72
C LYS A 440 17.44 25.12 -13.47
N GLN A 441 18.67 24.72 -13.10
CA GLN A 441 19.88 25.10 -13.84
C GLN A 441 19.88 24.52 -15.27
N ARG A 442 19.48 23.26 -15.43
CA ARG A 442 19.38 22.58 -16.74
C ARG A 442 18.34 23.22 -17.66
N LEU A 443 17.23 23.71 -17.09
CA LEU A 443 16.21 24.49 -17.80
C LEU A 443 16.76 25.80 -18.39
N LEU A 444 17.68 26.47 -17.68
CA LEU A 444 18.35 27.69 -18.18
C LEU A 444 19.35 27.38 -19.31
N GLY A 445 19.90 26.16 -19.32
CA GLY A 445 20.88 25.68 -20.28
C GLY A 445 20.32 25.09 -21.58
N GLY A 446 21.00 24.05 -22.09
CA GLY A 446 20.67 23.36 -23.33
C GLY A 446 19.50 22.36 -23.23
N ASP A 447 19.16 21.95 -22.00
CA ASP A 447 18.23 20.86 -21.73
C ASP A 447 16.78 21.32 -21.53
N TRP A 448 16.49 22.60 -21.80
CA TRP A 448 15.17 23.24 -21.62
C TRP A 448 13.99 22.48 -22.22
N HIS A 449 14.22 21.68 -23.27
CA HIS A 449 13.20 20.91 -23.99
C HIS A 449 12.97 19.51 -23.41
N GLN A 450 13.88 19.01 -22.56
CA GLN A 450 13.80 17.69 -21.91
C GLN A 450 13.12 17.73 -20.54
N LEU A 451 12.87 18.93 -20.02
CA LEU A 451 12.33 19.19 -18.69
C LEU A 451 11.01 19.98 -18.80
N PRO A 452 10.08 19.81 -17.85
CA PRO A 452 8.89 20.66 -17.78
C PRO A 452 9.30 22.11 -17.46
N GLY A 453 8.74 23.09 -18.15
CA GLY A 453 9.10 24.51 -17.97
C GLY A 453 7.93 25.47 -18.19
N GLU A 454 8.12 26.76 -17.84
CA GLU A 454 7.10 27.79 -17.99
C GLU A 454 7.05 28.38 -19.42
N GLN A 455 6.07 27.91 -20.19
CA GLN A 455 5.60 28.41 -21.50
C GLN A 455 6.60 28.63 -22.67
N PRO A 456 6.17 28.41 -23.94
CA PRO A 456 4.95 27.71 -24.36
C PRO A 456 5.21 26.19 -24.37
N VAL A 457 4.63 25.53 -23.38
CA VAL A 457 4.95 24.16 -22.98
C VAL A 457 4.51 23.07 -23.98
N PRO A 458 3.37 23.17 -24.69
CA PRO A 458 2.87 21.98 -25.36
C PRO A 458 3.50 21.72 -26.75
N LEU A 459 3.98 22.72 -27.50
CA LEU A 459 4.61 22.46 -28.80
C LEU A 459 5.94 21.68 -28.66
N HIS A 460 6.84 22.14 -27.80
CA HIS A 460 8.10 21.44 -27.59
C HIS A 460 7.86 20.04 -27.01
N ALA A 461 6.92 19.91 -26.06
CA ALA A 461 6.54 18.63 -25.48
C ALA A 461 6.06 17.65 -26.55
N ALA A 462 5.23 18.10 -27.50
CA ALA A 462 4.73 17.25 -28.58
C ALA A 462 5.84 16.79 -29.52
N VAL A 463 6.76 17.70 -29.89
CA VAL A 463 7.91 17.37 -30.74
C VAL A 463 8.77 16.32 -30.03
N VAL A 464 9.21 16.59 -28.80
CA VAL A 464 10.09 15.71 -28.01
C VAL A 464 9.44 14.35 -27.78
N ALA A 465 8.16 14.32 -27.41
CA ALA A 465 7.42 13.08 -27.20
C ALA A 465 7.40 12.18 -28.45
N ILE A 466 7.09 12.75 -29.61
CA ILE A 466 7.02 12.02 -30.89
C ILE A 466 8.39 11.48 -31.32
N VAL A 467 9.44 12.30 -31.18
CA VAL A 467 10.78 11.93 -31.67
C VAL A 467 11.59 11.11 -30.65
N SER A 468 11.15 11.01 -29.39
CA SER A 468 11.82 10.26 -28.33
C SER A 468 12.18 8.82 -28.70
N GLY A 469 11.34 8.15 -29.50
CA GLY A 469 11.57 6.78 -29.96
C GLY A 469 12.52 6.63 -31.17
N ALA A 470 13.11 7.71 -31.67
CA ALA A 470 14.01 7.70 -32.84
C ALA A 470 15.51 7.56 -32.49
N LYS A 471 15.86 7.47 -31.19
CA LYS A 471 17.25 7.40 -30.70
C LYS A 471 18.15 8.52 -31.27
N ILE A 472 17.67 9.76 -31.21
CA ILE A 472 18.41 10.94 -31.69
C ILE A 472 19.49 11.31 -30.66
N LYS A 473 20.71 11.60 -31.13
CA LYS A 473 21.82 12.04 -30.27
C LYS A 473 21.51 13.42 -29.64
N PRO A 474 21.94 13.70 -28.39
CA PRO A 474 21.61 14.96 -27.70
C PRO A 474 21.93 16.24 -28.50
N ALA A 475 23.11 16.33 -29.13
CA ALA A 475 23.49 17.50 -29.93
C ALA A 475 22.52 17.74 -31.11
N VAL A 476 22.12 16.66 -31.80
CA VAL A 476 21.18 16.72 -32.93
C VAL A 476 19.76 17.07 -32.46
N MET A 477 19.36 16.59 -31.29
CA MET A 477 18.09 17.00 -30.68
C MET A 477 18.08 18.49 -30.36
N ALA A 478 19.17 19.04 -29.82
CA ALA A 478 19.27 20.46 -29.52
C ALA A 478 19.13 21.32 -30.79
N GLU A 479 19.76 20.93 -31.90
CA GLU A 479 19.60 21.59 -33.21
C GLU A 479 18.16 21.50 -33.73
N LEU A 480 17.54 20.32 -33.65
CA LEU A 480 16.13 20.11 -34.04
C LEU A 480 15.17 20.99 -33.21
N MET A 481 15.46 21.17 -31.93
CA MET A 481 14.61 21.92 -31.00
C MET A 481 14.89 23.43 -31.00
N ALA A 482 16.03 23.89 -31.51
CA ALA A 482 16.39 25.32 -31.52
C ALA A 482 15.31 26.22 -32.18
N PRO A 483 14.70 25.84 -33.33
CA PRO A 483 13.61 26.61 -33.93
C PRO A 483 12.31 26.61 -33.11
N VAL A 484 12.13 25.66 -32.18
CA VAL A 484 10.90 25.48 -31.39
C VAL A 484 10.90 26.33 -30.11
N ARG A 485 12.09 26.67 -29.56
CA ARG A 485 12.26 27.30 -28.22
C ARG A 485 11.39 28.52 -27.95
N ARG A 486 11.04 29.29 -28.98
CA ARG A 486 10.22 30.52 -28.85
C ARG A 486 8.91 30.47 -29.63
N SER A 487 8.59 29.32 -30.23
CA SER A 487 7.41 29.16 -31.07
C SER A 487 6.20 28.73 -30.26
N LYS A 488 5.13 29.51 -30.33
CA LYS A 488 3.83 29.18 -29.71
C LYS A 488 2.95 28.30 -30.61
N THR A 489 3.28 28.19 -31.90
CA THR A 489 2.48 27.50 -32.91
C THR A 489 3.39 26.74 -33.87
N LEU A 490 2.88 25.63 -34.40
CA LEU A 490 3.54 24.90 -35.47
C LEU A 490 3.09 25.48 -36.83
N THR A 491 3.83 26.45 -37.37
CA THR A 491 3.57 26.97 -38.72
C THR A 491 4.02 25.97 -39.79
N ALA A 492 3.48 26.04 -41.00
CA ALA A 492 3.95 25.20 -42.12
C ALA A 492 5.47 25.35 -42.37
N ALA A 493 6.00 26.58 -42.24
CA ALA A 493 7.43 26.85 -42.36
C ALA A 493 8.27 26.19 -41.26
N LEU A 494 7.81 26.23 -40.00
CA LEU A 494 8.49 25.56 -38.89
C LEU A 494 8.41 24.04 -39.03
N PHE A 495 7.25 23.51 -39.42
CA PHE A 495 7.06 22.09 -39.69
C PHE A 495 8.04 21.58 -40.76
N LYS A 496 8.16 22.30 -41.89
CA LYS A 496 9.14 21.97 -42.93
C LYS A 496 10.58 21.96 -42.37
N LYS A 497 10.96 22.96 -41.57
CA LYS A 497 12.29 22.99 -40.92
C LYS A 497 12.53 21.77 -40.03
N LEU A 498 11.53 21.32 -39.27
CA LEU A 498 11.64 20.12 -38.42
C LEU A 498 11.82 18.84 -39.26
N VAL A 499 11.08 18.71 -40.36
CA VAL A 499 11.18 17.57 -41.29
C VAL A 499 12.56 17.52 -41.96
N ASP A 500 13.07 18.68 -42.38
CA ASP A 500 14.38 18.83 -43.02
C ASP A 500 15.53 18.56 -42.03
N ALA A 501 15.40 19.00 -40.78
CA ALA A 501 16.40 18.79 -39.72
C ALA A 501 16.38 17.38 -39.10
N ALA A 502 15.38 16.55 -39.40
CA ALA A 502 15.31 15.19 -38.88
C ALA A 502 16.45 14.31 -39.45
N PRO A 503 17.32 13.72 -38.59
CA PRO A 503 18.59 13.13 -39.03
C PRO A 503 18.47 11.78 -39.74
N THR A 504 17.32 11.11 -39.62
CA THR A 504 17.11 9.74 -40.13
C THR A 504 15.70 9.59 -40.70
N VAL A 505 15.51 8.63 -41.60
CA VAL A 505 14.18 8.31 -42.15
C VAL A 505 13.15 7.98 -41.05
N PRO A 506 13.47 7.19 -40.00
CA PRO A 506 12.56 6.99 -38.88
C PRO A 506 12.25 8.26 -38.09
N ALA A 507 13.22 9.17 -37.91
CA ALA A 507 12.98 10.45 -37.25
C ALA A 507 12.05 11.33 -38.09
N ARG A 508 12.25 11.39 -39.41
CA ARG A 508 11.40 12.15 -40.34
C ARG A 508 9.95 11.66 -40.34
N SER A 509 9.75 10.34 -40.48
CA SER A 509 8.43 9.71 -40.40
C SER A 509 7.71 9.99 -39.07
N ARG A 510 8.45 10.12 -37.97
CA ARG A 510 7.87 10.53 -36.69
C ARG A 510 7.49 12.00 -36.70
N VAL A 511 8.36 12.90 -37.15
CA VAL A 511 8.06 14.33 -37.28
C VAL A 511 6.83 14.56 -38.15
N ASP A 512 6.64 13.80 -39.24
CA ASP A 512 5.46 13.90 -40.11
C ASP A 512 4.13 13.71 -39.37
N ARG A 513 4.12 12.96 -38.27
CA ARG A 513 2.94 12.78 -37.42
C ARG A 513 2.47 14.08 -36.77
N LEU A 514 3.29 15.14 -36.72
CA LEU A 514 2.90 16.47 -36.24
C LEU A 514 2.00 17.24 -37.22
N ALA A 515 1.88 16.79 -38.48
CA ALA A 515 1.07 17.43 -39.52
C ALA A 515 -0.36 17.80 -39.08
N PRO A 516 -1.10 16.99 -38.29
CA PRO A 516 -2.44 17.33 -37.83
C PRO A 516 -2.52 18.59 -36.95
N LEU A 517 -1.40 19.09 -36.41
CA LEU A 517 -1.35 20.28 -35.54
C LEU A 517 -0.78 21.53 -36.24
N VAL A 518 -0.39 21.41 -37.51
CA VAL A 518 0.12 22.53 -38.31
C VAL A 518 -0.98 23.58 -38.47
N GLU A 519 -0.63 24.84 -38.19
CA GLU A 519 -1.53 26.01 -38.27
C GLU A 519 -2.77 25.93 -37.36
N LYS A 520 -2.71 25.14 -36.28
CA LYS A 520 -3.77 25.04 -35.26
C LYS A 520 -3.33 25.63 -33.92
N PRO A 521 -3.20 26.96 -33.79
CA PRO A 521 -2.75 27.60 -32.55
C PRO A 521 -3.65 27.29 -31.33
N TYR A 522 -4.94 27.03 -31.57
CA TYR A 522 -5.92 26.71 -30.53
C TYR A 522 -5.73 25.33 -29.89
N ASP A 523 -5.04 24.40 -30.55
CA ASP A 523 -4.79 23.06 -30.01
C ASP A 523 -3.75 23.04 -28.89
N TRP A 524 -3.02 24.16 -28.74
CA TRP A 524 -1.97 24.36 -27.75
C TRP A 524 -2.45 25.15 -26.52
N GLN A 525 -3.71 25.57 -26.48
CA GLN A 525 -4.30 26.29 -25.34
C GLN A 525 -4.49 25.37 -24.13
N TRP A 526 -4.48 25.95 -22.93
CA TRP A 526 -4.51 25.22 -21.64
C TRP A 526 -5.62 24.18 -21.52
N ASN A 527 -6.79 24.46 -22.09
CA ASN A 527 -7.96 23.57 -22.07
C ASN A 527 -7.92 22.43 -23.11
N LYS A 528 -7.12 22.55 -24.19
CA LYS A 528 -7.05 21.59 -25.29
C LYS A 528 -5.74 20.81 -25.36
N ARG A 529 -4.73 21.22 -24.58
CA ARG A 529 -3.42 20.56 -24.55
C ARG A 529 -3.48 19.07 -24.17
N LEU A 530 -4.51 18.64 -23.44
CA LEU A 530 -4.72 17.23 -23.08
C LEU A 530 -5.25 16.37 -24.24
N ASP A 531 -5.78 16.99 -25.31
CA ASP A 531 -6.27 16.27 -26.50
C ASP A 531 -5.15 15.93 -27.49
N VAL A 532 -3.98 16.57 -27.35
CA VAL A 532 -2.84 16.45 -28.25
C VAL A 532 -2.36 15.00 -28.43
N PRO A 533 -2.23 14.18 -27.37
CA PRO A 533 -1.86 12.77 -27.53
C PRO A 533 -2.81 11.99 -28.45
N ALA A 534 -4.13 12.22 -28.33
CA ALA A 534 -5.13 11.54 -29.16
C ALA A 534 -5.04 12.02 -30.62
N LYS A 535 -4.90 13.34 -30.84
CA LYS A 535 -4.77 13.93 -32.18
C LYS A 535 -3.53 13.44 -32.95
N LEU A 536 -2.45 13.16 -32.23
CA LEU A 536 -1.18 12.69 -32.79
C LEU A 536 -1.03 11.16 -32.79
N ALA A 537 -2.09 10.44 -32.37
CA ALA A 537 -2.07 8.99 -32.17
C ALA A 537 -0.82 8.54 -31.38
N MET A 538 -0.50 9.26 -30.29
CA MET A 538 0.66 8.97 -29.46
C MET A 538 0.55 7.57 -28.84
N LYS A 539 1.66 6.83 -28.88
CA LYS A 539 1.78 5.59 -28.10
C LYS A 539 1.77 5.91 -26.61
N PRO A 540 1.44 4.95 -25.72
CA PRO A 540 1.38 5.19 -24.27
C PRO A 540 2.62 5.87 -23.68
N ALA A 541 3.82 5.46 -24.09
CA ALA A 541 5.07 6.07 -23.63
C ALA A 541 5.29 7.51 -24.15
N GLU A 542 4.87 7.78 -25.39
CA GLU A 542 4.94 9.13 -25.99
C GLU A 542 3.95 10.06 -25.27
N ALA A 543 2.72 9.58 -25.03
CA ALA A 543 1.69 10.31 -24.30
C ALA A 543 2.11 10.63 -22.85
N ALA A 544 2.71 9.67 -22.14
CA ALA A 544 3.21 9.90 -20.78
C ALA A 544 4.33 10.95 -20.74
N LEU A 545 5.29 10.88 -21.67
CA LEU A 545 6.35 11.89 -21.77
C LEU A 545 5.79 13.28 -22.11
N TYR A 546 4.84 13.36 -23.04
CA TYR A 546 4.16 14.61 -23.36
C TYR A 546 3.50 15.23 -22.13
N ARG A 547 2.71 14.43 -21.40
CA ARG A 547 2.00 14.87 -20.18
C ARG A 547 2.97 15.37 -19.11
N LEU A 548 4.08 14.67 -18.89
CA LEU A 548 5.13 15.11 -17.97
C LEU A 548 5.67 16.49 -18.39
N LEU A 549 6.07 16.64 -19.65
CA LEU A 549 6.69 17.87 -20.15
C LEU A 549 5.74 19.06 -20.11
N ILE A 550 4.42 18.85 -20.20
CA ILE A 550 3.43 19.93 -20.00
C ILE A 550 3.12 20.25 -18.52
N GLY A 551 3.85 19.62 -17.60
CA GLY A 551 3.78 19.86 -16.16
C GLY A 551 2.75 19.02 -15.42
N GLU A 552 2.27 17.91 -16.00
CA GLU A 552 1.44 16.98 -15.22
C GLU A 552 2.31 16.17 -14.24
N ASP A 553 1.84 16.08 -12.99
CA ASP A 553 2.44 15.23 -11.96
C ASP A 553 2.08 13.77 -12.23
N LEU A 554 3.01 13.06 -12.86
CA LEU A 554 2.92 11.63 -13.15
C LEU A 554 4.28 10.97 -12.97
N MET A 555 4.27 9.68 -12.65
CA MET A 555 5.49 8.90 -12.46
C MET A 555 5.87 8.16 -13.75
N LEU A 556 6.94 8.60 -14.41
CA LEU A 556 7.48 7.88 -15.57
C LEU A 556 8.23 6.63 -15.14
N VAL A 557 7.59 5.47 -15.28
CA VAL A 557 8.15 4.15 -14.97
C VAL A 557 8.81 3.55 -16.20
N VAL A 558 10.03 4.01 -16.51
CA VAL A 558 10.86 3.51 -17.62
C VAL A 558 12.19 2.98 -17.09
N GLN A 559 12.93 2.18 -17.87
CA GLN A 559 14.16 1.53 -17.40
C GLN A 559 15.19 2.52 -16.82
N GLY A 560 15.42 3.66 -17.47
CA GLY A 560 16.37 4.66 -16.99
C GLY A 560 15.99 5.26 -15.63
N THR A 561 14.70 5.56 -15.42
CA THR A 561 14.23 6.16 -14.15
C THR A 561 14.25 5.13 -13.02
N LEU A 562 13.84 3.89 -13.31
CA LEU A 562 13.90 2.78 -12.34
C LEU A 562 15.34 2.47 -11.93
N ARG A 563 16.29 2.50 -12.88
CA ARG A 563 17.71 2.26 -12.59
C ARG A 563 18.31 3.36 -11.72
N VAL A 564 18.00 4.63 -11.99
CA VAL A 564 18.40 5.75 -11.11
C VAL A 564 17.87 5.52 -9.70
N ALA A 565 16.58 5.25 -9.56
CA ALA A 565 15.96 5.02 -8.27
C ALA A 565 16.56 3.81 -7.53
N ALA A 566 16.75 2.68 -8.22
CA ALA A 566 17.33 1.48 -7.64
C ALA A 566 18.77 1.71 -7.15
N ARG A 567 19.64 2.29 -7.99
CA ARG A 567 21.04 2.56 -7.64
C ARG A 567 21.18 3.54 -6.47
N VAL A 568 20.37 4.60 -6.46
CA VAL A 568 20.40 5.60 -5.38
C VAL A 568 19.94 4.98 -4.05
N ASN A 569 18.89 4.16 -4.08
CA ASN A 569 18.38 3.46 -2.90
C ASN A 569 19.19 2.19 -2.52
N GLY A 570 20.24 1.82 -3.28
CA GLY A 570 21.07 0.64 -2.99
C GLY A 570 20.38 -0.70 -3.23
N VAL A 571 19.36 -0.72 -4.09
CA VAL A 571 18.58 -1.91 -4.42
C VAL A 571 19.11 -2.52 -5.72
N GLU A 572 19.45 -3.82 -5.70
CA GLU A 572 20.04 -4.52 -6.87
C GLU A 572 19.01 -4.87 -7.96
N THR A 573 17.72 -4.68 -7.71
CA THR A 573 16.64 -5.06 -8.62
C THR A 573 16.26 -3.93 -9.59
N ASP A 574 17.10 -3.64 -10.58
CA ASP A 574 16.64 -2.94 -11.80
C ASP A 574 15.84 -3.86 -12.75
N HIS A 575 15.94 -5.19 -12.55
CA HIS A 575 15.28 -6.20 -13.38
C HIS A 575 14.13 -7.00 -12.71
N ALA A 576 14.03 -7.05 -11.38
CA ALA A 576 12.97 -7.82 -10.68
C ALA A 576 11.86 -6.90 -10.12
N ASN A 577 10.60 -7.19 -10.45
CA ASN A 577 9.40 -6.49 -9.98
C ASN A 577 9.29 -4.98 -10.29
N ARG A 578 9.48 -4.63 -11.58
CA ARG A 578 9.32 -3.29 -12.18
C ARG A 578 8.03 -2.53 -11.82
N LEU A 579 6.96 -3.23 -11.41
CA LEU A 579 5.64 -2.62 -11.18
C LEU A 579 5.40 -2.15 -9.74
N SER A 580 6.18 -2.63 -8.76
CA SER A 580 5.89 -2.42 -7.34
C SER A 580 7.06 -1.78 -6.62
N GLU A 581 8.18 -2.48 -6.48
CA GLU A 581 9.36 -1.97 -5.76
C GLU A 581 10.04 -0.81 -6.49
N GLY A 582 10.18 -0.92 -7.82
CA GLY A 582 10.77 0.16 -8.61
C GLY A 582 9.96 1.47 -8.55
N ARG A 583 8.63 1.38 -8.42
CA ARG A 583 7.79 2.57 -8.21
C ARG A 583 7.96 3.15 -6.81
N VAL A 584 8.01 2.32 -5.78
CA VAL A 584 8.28 2.77 -4.39
C VAL A 584 9.62 3.49 -4.28
N ASN A 585 10.67 3.00 -4.95
CA ASN A 585 11.97 3.68 -4.95
C ASN A 585 11.92 5.06 -5.65
N LEU A 586 11.04 5.24 -6.63
CA LEU A 586 10.82 6.53 -7.29
C LEU A 586 10.06 7.53 -6.41
N VAL A 587 9.15 7.06 -5.53
CA VAL A 587 8.36 7.92 -4.62
C VAL A 587 9.26 8.88 -3.85
N LYS A 588 10.37 8.37 -3.28
CA LYS A 588 11.30 9.16 -2.46
C LYS A 588 12.01 10.29 -3.22
N LEU A 589 12.37 10.01 -4.49
CA LEU A 589 13.08 10.95 -5.34
C LEU A 589 12.15 11.97 -6.01
N VAL A 590 10.93 11.58 -6.35
CA VAL A 590 9.99 12.44 -7.07
C VAL A 590 9.23 13.36 -6.09
N GLY A 591 8.82 12.86 -4.93
CA GLY A 591 7.95 13.60 -4.00
C GLY A 591 6.60 13.99 -4.65
N ALA A 592 5.88 14.94 -4.05
CA ALA A 592 4.64 15.53 -4.58
C ALA A 592 4.82 17.04 -4.83
N GLY A 593 3.74 17.81 -4.95
CA GLY A 593 3.80 19.26 -5.11
C GLY A 593 4.18 19.76 -6.52
N GLU A 594 4.34 21.09 -6.63
CA GLU A 594 4.50 21.77 -7.93
C GLU A 594 5.81 21.42 -8.66
N ASP A 595 6.87 21.10 -7.90
CA ASP A 595 8.18 20.72 -8.46
C ASP A 595 8.28 19.21 -8.80
N ALA A 596 7.29 18.37 -8.46
CA ALA A 596 7.33 16.93 -8.75
C ALA A 596 7.52 16.59 -10.25
N PRO A 597 6.81 17.23 -11.21
CA PRO A 597 7.07 17.03 -12.63
C PRO A 597 8.52 17.36 -12.99
N LEU A 598 9.07 18.43 -12.42
CA LEU A 598 10.44 18.86 -12.69
C LEU A 598 11.46 17.83 -12.17
N ARG A 599 11.26 17.33 -10.95
CA ARG A 599 12.08 16.24 -10.35
C ARG A 599 11.99 14.96 -11.19
N MET A 600 10.81 14.58 -11.65
CA MET A 600 10.63 13.41 -12.54
C MET A 600 11.33 13.59 -13.89
N GLY A 601 11.28 14.80 -14.47
CA GLY A 601 12.05 15.19 -15.64
C GLY A 601 13.56 15.06 -15.42
N ALA A 602 14.05 15.52 -14.26
CA ALA A 602 15.44 15.44 -13.86
C ALA A 602 15.92 13.98 -13.77
N ILE A 603 15.16 13.12 -13.07
CA ILE A 603 15.47 11.69 -12.94
C ILE A 603 15.51 11.00 -14.30
N ARG A 604 14.59 11.34 -15.22
CA ARG A 604 14.61 10.85 -16.59
C ARG A 604 15.88 11.26 -17.33
N LEU A 605 16.27 12.54 -17.23
CA LEU A 605 17.46 13.08 -17.88
C LEU A 605 18.74 12.42 -17.33
N ILE A 606 18.85 12.30 -16.01
CA ILE A 606 19.94 11.57 -15.33
C ILE A 606 20.01 10.13 -15.84
N GLY A 607 18.88 9.42 -15.90
CA GLY A 607 18.85 8.03 -16.36
C GLY A 607 19.19 7.86 -17.85
N MET A 608 19.04 8.90 -18.66
CA MET A 608 19.40 8.90 -20.08
C MET A 608 20.89 9.21 -20.29
N ASP A 609 21.39 10.25 -19.61
CA ASP A 609 22.66 10.85 -19.95
C ASP A 609 23.81 10.48 -19.01
N LEU A 610 23.53 10.27 -17.72
CA LEU A 610 24.53 10.12 -16.67
C LEU A 610 24.53 8.70 -16.08
N CYS A 611 23.39 8.24 -15.56
CA CYS A 611 23.23 6.94 -14.93
C CYS A 611 22.87 5.89 -15.99
N ARG A 612 23.76 5.67 -16.95
CA ARG A 612 23.60 4.67 -18.03
C ARG A 612 23.78 3.25 -17.50
N GLU A 613 23.28 2.27 -18.27
CA GLU A 613 23.42 0.84 -17.94
C GLU A 613 24.91 0.48 -17.87
N ASP A 614 25.61 0.75 -18.97
CA ASP A 614 27.06 0.63 -19.12
C ASP A 614 27.73 2.02 -18.99
N GLN A 615 28.85 2.11 -18.27
CA GLN A 615 29.66 3.33 -18.10
C GLN A 615 28.88 4.55 -17.55
N PRO A 616 28.41 4.50 -16.29
CA PRO A 616 27.77 5.66 -15.66
C PRO A 616 28.76 6.81 -15.44
N VAL A 617 28.34 8.04 -15.71
CA VAL A 617 29.12 9.27 -15.46
C VAL A 617 28.81 9.78 -14.05
N CYS A 618 29.31 9.08 -13.03
CA CYS A 618 28.98 9.37 -11.64
C CYS A 618 29.49 10.74 -11.17
N SER A 619 30.62 11.22 -11.69
CA SER A 619 31.23 12.51 -11.30
C SER A 619 30.34 13.73 -11.59
N GLU A 620 29.49 13.66 -12.62
CA GLU A 620 28.58 14.74 -13.03
C GLU A 620 27.15 14.56 -12.50
N CYS A 621 26.88 13.46 -11.79
CA CYS A 621 25.54 13.12 -11.31
C CYS A 621 25.18 13.93 -10.06
N PRO A 622 24.05 14.67 -10.03
CA PRO A 622 23.64 15.44 -8.85
C PRO A 622 23.27 14.55 -7.65
N LEU A 623 23.10 13.25 -7.87
CA LEU A 623 22.78 12.27 -6.84
C LEU A 623 24.01 11.52 -6.31
N VAL A 624 25.23 11.85 -6.77
CA VAL A 624 26.44 11.06 -6.49
C VAL A 624 26.75 10.92 -5.00
N THR A 625 26.54 11.97 -4.23
CA THR A 625 26.76 12.00 -2.77
C THR A 625 25.72 11.18 -2.00
N HIS A 626 24.56 10.93 -2.59
CA HIS A 626 23.45 10.20 -1.98
C HIS A 626 23.28 8.79 -2.57
N CYS A 627 24.10 8.40 -3.55
CA CYS A 627 23.94 7.15 -4.27
C CYS A 627 24.60 6.00 -3.51
N ALA A 628 23.79 5.11 -2.91
CA ALA A 628 24.29 3.94 -2.18
C ALA A 628 25.09 2.96 -3.06
N SER A 629 24.89 2.96 -4.37
CA SER A 629 25.65 2.11 -5.30
C SER A 629 26.92 2.77 -5.85
N ARG A 630 27.27 4.00 -5.41
CA ARG A 630 28.40 4.75 -5.96
C ARG A 630 29.69 3.94 -5.96
N GLU A 631 30.07 3.37 -4.81
CA GLU A 631 31.34 2.64 -4.65
C GLU A 631 31.43 1.44 -5.60
N LYS A 632 30.35 0.64 -5.68
CA LYS A 632 30.24 -0.48 -6.61
C LYS A 632 30.34 -0.07 -8.09
N LEU A 633 29.92 1.16 -8.42
CA LEU A 633 29.92 1.69 -9.79
C LEU A 633 31.23 2.42 -10.14
N SER A 634 31.95 2.94 -9.14
CA SER A 634 33.22 3.65 -9.32
C SER A 634 34.45 2.75 -9.41
N ASP A 635 34.31 1.48 -8.99
CA ASP A 635 35.38 0.47 -9.08
C ASP A 635 35.57 -0.13 -10.49
N ASP A 636 34.71 0.24 -11.46
CA ASP A 636 34.90 -0.10 -12.87
C ASP A 636 35.58 1.08 -13.62
N LEU A 637 36.91 1.13 -13.47
CA LEU A 637 37.91 1.86 -14.29
C LEU A 637 37.79 3.40 -14.40
N LEU A 638 38.72 4.10 -13.73
CA LEU A 638 39.12 5.54 -13.86
C LEU A 638 38.62 6.52 -12.77
N THR A 639 38.77 6.18 -11.48
CA THR A 639 38.70 7.20 -10.40
C THR A 639 39.83 7.11 -9.37
N LEU A 640 41.06 6.85 -9.81
CA LEU A 640 42.28 7.13 -9.04
C LEU A 640 43.03 8.31 -9.68
N ALA A 641 42.43 9.50 -9.64
CA ALA A 641 43.14 10.78 -9.82
C ALA A 641 42.15 11.96 -9.68
N VAL A 642 41.64 12.26 -8.48
CA VAL A 642 41.41 13.63 -7.96
C VAL A 642 41.11 13.50 -6.44
N THR A 643 42.10 13.04 -5.68
CA THR A 643 42.16 13.20 -4.21
C THR A 643 43.62 13.30 -3.79
N GLN A 644 44.38 14.16 -4.46
CA GLN A 644 45.61 14.76 -3.94
C GLN A 644 45.71 16.17 -4.54
N GLU A 645 45.11 17.12 -3.84
CA GLU A 645 45.68 18.44 -3.49
C GLU A 645 44.80 19.14 -2.45
#